data_AF-K6VQB9-F1
#
_entry.id   AF-K6VQB9-F1
#
_cell.length_a   1.000
_cell.length_b   1.000
_cell.length_c   1.000
_cell.angle_alpha   90.00
_cell.angle_beta   90.00
_cell.angle_gamma   90.00
#
_symmetry.space_group_name_H-M   'P 1'
#
loop_
_entity.id
_entity.type
_entity.pdbx_description
1 polymer ?
#
loop_
_entity_poly.entity_id
_entity_poly.type
_entity_poly.pdbx_seq_one_letter_code
_entity_poly.pdbx_strand_id
1 'polypeptide(L)'
;MAGLIKDEDVQAVKERANLEEVVGEYVTLRRAGIGSLKGLCPFHDEKTPSFTVRPSVGSWHCFGCGEGGDVITFVQKIDHLSFVEAVERLAEKSGIVLRYEDGERPREEAPGRRTRLVEAHRVAEEFYAAALLNSKEARTGRDFLRGRDFDSQAATRFGVGYAPRQGEALVAHLRGKGFTEEELVLSGLVGRGSRGLYDRFRGRLVWPIREITGDTVGFGARRLFDDDRIQAKYLNTSETPIYKKTSVLYGLDLAKKAISRERTAVIVEGYTDVMACHLAGVETAVATCGTSFGVDHIKMLRRIMRDEAGGVPARAVFTFDGDEAGQKAAMRAFDEDQRWTSQCYVAVADAGQDPCELRLSGGELAVRGLIEDAVPMFEFAIRTVLARHDLSTVEGRVAGMRAVAPVIAGIRDRSLHHEYVRTVSGRIGVDIEQLAREVARADRQRSAGTRERIPPGAAPLTPQPPSGPTGPDAAAEVAIPPPDMSLPAVFLAAQFLQLLLQYPRLLPADEVARIEESSFAAPAHRVIFESASRAGLATAERESAAAWVDRLAAGCPPEARQLVVTLSVAEIHARRDPGSGEPDQRYVDEIVFRMRELGLRRAIDDATVALRRQESTDPEGARAQAIELTRRQQELARLRERYS
;
A
#
# COMPACT_ATOMS: atom_id res chain seq x y z
N MET A 1 14.92 -20.37 -23.06
CA MET A 1 15.24 -19.91 -21.69
C MET A 1 15.63 -18.46 -21.85
N ALA A 2 14.88 -17.57 -21.20
CA ALA A 2 15.04 -16.12 -21.32
C ALA A 2 16.46 -15.71 -20.92
N GLY A 3 17.08 -14.82 -21.71
CA GLY A 3 18.43 -14.34 -21.44
C GLY A 3 18.46 -13.69 -20.06
N LEU A 4 19.17 -14.32 -19.13
CA LEU A 4 19.28 -13.88 -17.76
C LEU A 4 20.01 -12.53 -17.76
N ILE A 5 19.39 -11.53 -17.13
CA ILE A 5 20.10 -10.30 -16.75
C ILE A 5 21.28 -10.76 -15.90
N LYS A 6 22.47 -10.24 -16.16
CA LYS A 6 23.65 -10.63 -15.37
C LYS A 6 23.37 -10.41 -13.88
N ASP A 7 23.67 -11.41 -13.07
CA ASP A 7 23.46 -11.35 -11.61
C ASP A 7 24.12 -10.12 -10.97
N GLU A 8 25.28 -9.70 -11.51
CA GLU A 8 25.97 -8.46 -11.11
C GLU A 8 25.09 -7.21 -11.29
N ASP A 9 24.36 -7.11 -12.40
CA ASP A 9 23.51 -5.95 -12.70
C ASP A 9 22.22 -5.99 -11.89
N VAL A 10 21.66 -7.19 -11.65
CA VAL A 10 20.53 -7.36 -10.71
C VAL A 10 20.92 -6.88 -9.31
N GLN A 11 22.10 -7.27 -8.83
CA GLN A 11 22.60 -6.82 -7.52
C GLN A 11 22.87 -5.31 -7.51
N ALA A 12 23.48 -4.76 -8.57
CA ALA A 12 23.68 -3.32 -8.70
C ALA A 12 22.35 -2.54 -8.65
N VAL A 13 21.27 -3.08 -9.26
CA VAL A 13 19.93 -2.49 -9.19
C VAL A 13 19.39 -2.53 -7.77
N LYS A 14 19.50 -3.66 -7.06
CA LYS A 14 19.05 -3.77 -5.67
C LYS A 14 19.79 -2.81 -4.73
N GLU A 15 21.10 -2.69 -4.90
CA GLU A 15 21.93 -1.82 -4.05
C GLU A 15 21.71 -0.33 -4.31
N ARG A 16 21.44 0.04 -5.57
CA ARG A 16 21.25 1.44 -5.96
C ARG A 16 19.80 1.91 -5.82
N ALA A 17 18.83 1.01 -5.93
CA ALA A 17 17.43 1.32 -5.72
C ALA A 17 17.17 1.58 -4.24
N ASN A 18 16.91 2.84 -3.88
CA ASN A 18 16.59 3.20 -2.51
C ASN A 18 15.20 2.64 -2.12
N LEU A 19 15.18 1.56 -1.33
CA LEU A 19 13.94 0.91 -0.89
C LEU A 19 13.00 1.87 -0.14
N GLU A 20 13.51 2.83 0.64
CA GLU A 20 12.67 3.83 1.33
C GLU A 20 11.95 4.73 0.32
N GLU A 21 12.65 5.16 -0.74
CA GLU A 21 12.07 6.00 -1.79
C GLU A 21 11.07 5.23 -2.64
N VAL A 22 11.43 4.03 -3.10
CA VAL A 22 10.55 3.18 -3.93
C VAL A 22 9.27 2.84 -3.19
N VAL A 23 9.35 2.39 -1.94
CA VAL A 23 8.15 2.14 -1.13
C VAL A 23 7.41 3.45 -0.85
N GLY A 24 8.15 4.53 -0.59
CA GLY A 24 7.65 5.86 -0.35
C GLY A 24 6.78 6.40 -1.49
N GLU A 25 6.93 5.89 -2.72
CA GLU A 25 6.06 6.18 -3.88
C GLU A 25 4.64 5.60 -3.75
N TYR A 26 4.40 4.66 -2.85
CA TYR A 26 3.08 4.03 -2.68
C TYR A 26 2.54 4.19 -1.26
N VAL A 27 3.42 4.18 -0.27
CA VAL A 27 3.06 4.13 1.16
C VAL A 27 3.70 5.30 1.90
N THR A 28 2.92 5.97 2.75
CA THR A 28 3.49 6.94 3.68
C THR A 28 4.12 6.21 4.87
N LEU A 29 5.44 6.30 5.01
CA LEU A 29 6.19 5.68 6.11
C LEU A 29 6.46 6.66 7.27
N ARG A 30 6.62 6.13 8.49
CA ARG A 30 7.13 6.83 9.67
C ARG A 30 8.30 6.08 10.28
N ARG A 31 9.21 6.77 10.95
CA ARG A 31 10.28 6.12 11.72
C ARG A 31 9.67 5.30 12.86
N ALA A 32 10.11 4.06 13.00
CA ALA A 32 9.67 3.10 14.02
C ALA A 32 10.90 2.50 14.74
N GLY A 33 11.77 3.38 15.21
CA GLY A 33 13.10 3.04 15.70
C GLY A 33 14.21 3.42 14.70
N ILE A 34 15.47 3.32 15.15
CA ILE A 34 16.62 3.71 14.33
C ILE A 34 16.81 2.67 13.21
N GLY A 35 16.86 3.16 11.97
CA GLY A 35 16.97 2.33 10.77
C GLY A 35 15.69 1.57 10.37
N SER A 36 14.58 1.74 11.08
CA SER A 36 13.30 1.07 10.80
C SER A 36 12.20 2.08 10.45
N LEU A 37 11.42 1.75 9.43
CA LEU A 37 10.27 2.51 8.97
C LEU A 37 9.03 1.64 9.04
N LYS A 38 7.88 2.26 9.31
CA LYS A 38 6.60 1.56 9.45
C LYS A 38 5.47 2.33 8.78
N GLY A 39 4.49 1.62 8.23
CA GLY A 39 3.30 2.20 7.61
C GLY A 39 2.15 1.21 7.53
N LEU A 40 1.04 1.65 6.93
CA LEU A 40 -0.08 0.78 6.58
C LEU A 40 0.27 -0.05 5.34
N CYS A 41 -0.02 -1.33 5.37
CA CYS A 41 0.32 -2.25 4.30
C CYS A 41 -0.44 -1.92 3.00
N PRO A 42 0.26 -1.88 1.84
CA PRO A 42 -0.39 -1.69 0.55
C PRO A 42 -1.08 -2.96 0.03
N PHE A 43 -0.70 -4.14 0.54
CA PHE A 43 -1.16 -5.44 0.04
C PHE A 43 -2.43 -5.99 0.74
N HIS A 44 -2.79 -5.45 1.90
CA HIS A 44 -4.04 -5.82 2.61
C HIS A 44 -4.67 -4.62 3.33
N ASP A 45 -5.92 -4.77 3.79
CA ASP A 45 -6.64 -3.72 4.50
C ASP A 45 -6.44 -3.84 6.02
N GLU A 46 -5.82 -2.84 6.64
CA GLU A 46 -5.54 -2.81 8.07
C GLU A 46 -5.74 -1.41 8.67
N LYS A 47 -5.90 -1.36 10.00
CA LYS A 47 -6.08 -0.10 10.77
C LYS A 47 -4.89 0.23 11.67
N THR A 48 -4.04 -0.76 11.91
CA THR A 48 -2.82 -0.61 12.71
C THR A 48 -1.65 -0.91 11.80
N PRO A 49 -0.62 -0.06 11.73
CA PRO A 49 0.54 -0.33 10.91
C PRO A 49 1.16 -1.69 11.25
N SER A 50 1.34 -2.54 10.24
CA SER A 50 2.13 -3.77 10.36
C SER A 50 3.20 -3.91 9.28
N PHE A 51 3.23 -2.98 8.31
CA PHE A 51 4.21 -2.96 7.24
C PHE A 51 5.50 -2.27 7.69
N THR A 52 6.58 -3.02 7.79
CA THR A 52 7.90 -2.57 8.24
C THR A 52 8.91 -2.62 7.10
N VAL A 53 9.70 -1.57 6.94
CA VAL A 53 10.76 -1.43 5.94
C VAL A 53 12.07 -1.12 6.64
N ARG A 54 13.14 -1.82 6.27
CA ARG A 54 14.48 -1.63 6.81
C ARG A 54 15.48 -1.35 5.68
N PRO A 55 15.63 -0.09 5.24
CA PRO A 55 16.40 0.25 4.04
C PRO A 55 17.86 -0.22 4.11
N SER A 56 18.50 -0.14 5.28
CA SER A 56 19.89 -0.58 5.47
C SER A 56 20.10 -2.08 5.24
N VAL A 57 19.04 -2.88 5.39
CA VAL A 57 19.03 -4.34 5.18
C VAL A 57 18.38 -4.70 3.83
N GLY A 58 17.89 -3.72 3.06
CA GLY A 58 17.27 -3.94 1.76
C GLY A 58 15.97 -4.73 1.78
N SER A 59 15.34 -4.89 2.94
CA SER A 59 14.19 -5.79 3.14
C SER A 59 12.95 -5.07 3.70
N TRP A 60 11.77 -5.61 3.39
CA TRP A 60 10.48 -5.21 3.97
C TRP A 60 9.65 -6.44 4.32
N HIS A 61 8.78 -6.30 5.33
CA HIS A 61 7.83 -7.33 5.73
C HIS A 61 6.57 -6.72 6.35
N CYS A 62 5.44 -7.33 6.06
CA CYS A 62 4.16 -7.02 6.65
C CYS A 62 3.79 -8.05 7.71
N PHE A 63 3.82 -7.68 8.99
CA PHE A 63 3.47 -8.57 10.09
C PHE A 63 1.96 -8.91 10.16
N GLY A 64 1.10 -8.19 9.44
CA GLY A 64 -0.33 -8.48 9.32
C GLY A 64 -0.67 -9.58 8.30
N CYS A 65 -0.20 -9.46 7.05
CA CYS A 65 -0.50 -10.43 5.98
C CYS A 65 0.62 -11.42 5.67
N GLY A 66 1.80 -11.28 6.28
CA GLY A 66 2.94 -12.16 6.08
C GLY A 66 3.76 -11.91 4.80
N GLU A 67 3.33 -10.98 3.95
CA GLU A 67 4.06 -10.61 2.73
C GLU A 67 5.40 -9.94 3.07
N GLY A 68 6.43 -10.24 2.30
CA GLY A 68 7.77 -9.66 2.47
C GLY A 68 8.63 -9.83 1.23
N GLY A 69 9.77 -9.15 1.22
CA GLY A 69 10.84 -9.35 0.24
C GLY A 69 11.81 -8.18 0.20
N ASP A 70 12.50 -8.06 -0.94
CA ASP A 70 13.39 -6.96 -1.28
C ASP A 70 12.68 -5.89 -2.14
N VAL A 71 13.43 -4.89 -2.61
CA VAL A 71 12.91 -3.81 -3.47
C VAL A 71 12.31 -4.32 -4.79
N ILE A 72 12.89 -5.36 -5.40
CA ILE A 72 12.38 -5.96 -6.64
C ILE A 72 11.05 -6.66 -6.36
N THR A 73 11.00 -7.48 -5.32
CA THR A 73 9.80 -8.21 -4.88
C THR A 73 8.66 -7.23 -4.56
N PHE A 74 8.97 -6.08 -3.96
CA PHE A 74 7.98 -5.02 -3.73
C PHE A 74 7.36 -4.55 -5.05
N VAL A 75 8.20 -4.16 -6.01
CA VAL A 75 7.78 -3.66 -7.33
C VAL A 75 7.00 -4.72 -8.10
N GLN A 76 7.47 -5.98 -8.11
CA GLN A 76 6.75 -7.09 -8.74
C GLN A 76 5.33 -7.23 -8.18
N LYS A 77 5.18 -7.18 -6.85
CA LYS A 77 3.88 -7.37 -6.18
C LYS A 77 2.96 -6.16 -6.36
N ILE A 78 3.48 -4.94 -6.20
CA ILE A 78 2.67 -3.73 -6.22
C ILE A 78 2.26 -3.31 -7.63
N ASP A 79 3.15 -3.47 -8.61
CA ASP A 79 2.90 -3.11 -10.01
C ASP A 79 2.48 -4.32 -10.86
N HIS A 80 2.39 -5.53 -10.28
CA HIS A 80 2.07 -6.79 -10.97
C HIS A 80 3.00 -7.09 -12.15
N LEU A 81 4.31 -6.90 -11.93
CA LEU A 81 5.36 -7.10 -12.92
C LEU A 81 6.08 -8.44 -12.75
N SER A 82 6.55 -9.00 -13.86
CA SER A 82 7.52 -10.10 -13.83
C SER A 82 8.85 -9.64 -13.24
N PHE A 83 9.73 -10.59 -12.91
CA PHE A 83 11.04 -10.28 -12.33
C PHE A 83 11.87 -9.36 -13.24
N VAL A 84 11.97 -9.71 -14.52
CA VAL A 84 12.73 -8.94 -15.53
C VAL A 84 12.19 -7.52 -15.65
N GLU A 85 10.87 -7.36 -15.77
CA GLU A 85 10.24 -6.03 -15.84
C GLU A 85 10.48 -5.18 -14.60
N ALA A 86 10.42 -5.78 -13.40
CA ALA A 86 10.69 -5.05 -12.17
C ALA A 86 12.15 -4.59 -12.09
N VAL A 87 13.10 -5.43 -12.53
CA VAL A 87 14.52 -5.06 -12.63
C VAL A 87 14.72 -3.95 -13.67
N GLU A 88 14.11 -4.05 -14.86
CA GLU A 88 14.19 -3.01 -15.90
C GLU A 88 13.65 -1.67 -15.40
N ARG A 89 12.47 -1.65 -14.76
CA ARG A 89 11.85 -0.44 -14.20
C ARG A 89 12.72 0.21 -13.13
N LEU A 90 13.32 -0.59 -12.25
CA LEU A 90 14.22 -0.10 -11.21
C LEU A 90 15.57 0.36 -11.79
N ALA A 91 16.08 -0.31 -12.82
CA ALA A 91 17.31 0.06 -13.51
C ALA A 91 17.17 1.41 -14.24
N GLU A 92 16.05 1.64 -14.93
CA GLU A 92 15.74 2.91 -15.57
C GLU A 92 15.72 4.06 -14.54
N LYS A 93 15.01 3.87 -13.42
CA LYS A 93 14.98 4.85 -12.32
C LYS A 93 16.36 5.09 -11.69
N SER A 94 17.18 4.06 -11.61
CA SER A 94 18.51 4.11 -10.99
C SER A 94 19.62 4.54 -11.96
N GLY A 95 19.31 4.72 -13.25
CA GLY A 95 20.28 5.03 -14.30
C GLY A 95 21.27 3.89 -14.59
N ILE A 96 20.88 2.63 -14.37
CA ILE A 96 21.70 1.45 -14.61
C ILE A 96 21.39 0.89 -16.00
N VAL A 97 22.44 0.67 -16.80
CA VAL A 97 22.32 -0.02 -18.09
C VAL A 97 22.51 -1.52 -17.84
N LEU A 98 21.45 -2.29 -18.10
CA LEU A 98 21.45 -3.74 -17.92
C LEU A 98 22.20 -4.46 -19.05
N ARG A 99 23.02 -5.45 -18.67
CA ARG A 99 23.70 -6.37 -19.57
C ARG A 99 23.04 -7.75 -19.47
N TYR A 100 22.90 -8.41 -20.61
CA TYR A 100 22.34 -9.75 -20.73
C TYR A 100 23.46 -10.73 -21.10
N GLU A 101 23.36 -11.99 -20.64
CA GLU A 101 24.42 -12.99 -20.84
C GLU A 101 24.70 -13.30 -22.33
N ASP A 102 23.70 -13.19 -23.21
CA ASP A 102 23.82 -13.54 -24.64
C ASP A 102 24.18 -12.37 -25.58
N GLY A 103 24.66 -11.23 -25.04
CA GLY A 103 25.24 -10.13 -25.85
C GLY A 103 24.24 -9.30 -26.68
N GLU A 104 23.04 -9.81 -26.93
CA GLU A 104 21.88 -9.06 -27.42
C GLU A 104 20.73 -9.17 -26.41
N ARG A 105 19.96 -8.09 -26.26
CA ARG A 105 18.65 -8.12 -25.59
C ARG A 105 17.88 -9.30 -26.19
N PRO A 106 17.32 -10.24 -25.42
CA PRO A 106 16.54 -11.34 -25.98
C PRO A 106 15.55 -10.77 -26.99
N ARG A 107 15.61 -11.25 -28.23
CA ARG A 107 14.63 -10.88 -29.26
C ARG A 107 13.25 -11.25 -28.72
N GLU A 108 12.49 -10.22 -28.35
CA GLU A 108 11.05 -10.26 -28.03
C GLU A 108 10.61 -11.39 -27.09
N GLU A 109 11.08 -11.40 -25.84
CA GLU A 109 10.04 -11.41 -24.80
C GLU A 109 9.54 -9.98 -24.76
N ALA A 110 8.41 -9.73 -25.44
CA ALA A 110 7.79 -8.42 -25.47
C ALA A 110 7.77 -7.87 -24.03
N PRO A 111 8.09 -6.58 -23.80
CA PRO A 111 7.97 -5.99 -22.47
C PRO A 111 6.62 -6.41 -21.92
N GLY A 112 6.60 -6.91 -20.69
CA GLY A 112 5.42 -7.61 -20.23
C GLY A 112 4.19 -6.70 -20.36
N ARG A 113 3.06 -7.35 -20.56
CA ARG A 113 1.87 -6.75 -21.16
C ARG A 113 1.47 -5.42 -20.55
N ARG A 114 1.64 -5.24 -19.23
CA ARG A 114 1.35 -3.98 -18.53
C ARG A 114 2.30 -2.85 -18.95
N THR A 115 3.60 -3.10 -19.01
CA THR A 115 4.63 -2.14 -19.42
C THR A 115 4.36 -1.57 -20.82
N ARG A 116 4.01 -2.42 -21.79
CA ARG A 116 3.63 -1.97 -23.15
C ARG A 116 2.40 -1.07 -23.17
N LEU A 117 1.39 -1.37 -22.35
CA LEU A 117 0.18 -0.56 -22.27
C LEU A 117 0.43 0.80 -21.63
N VAL A 118 1.25 0.87 -20.58
CA VAL A 118 1.65 2.14 -19.95
C VAL A 118 2.44 2.99 -20.94
N GLU A 119 3.41 2.39 -21.65
CA GLU A 119 4.19 3.12 -22.66
C GLU A 119 3.31 3.64 -23.81
N ALA A 120 2.31 2.87 -24.26
CA ALA A 120 1.34 3.34 -25.25
C ALA A 120 0.55 4.58 -24.75
N HIS A 121 0.20 4.62 -23.47
CA HIS A 121 -0.50 5.76 -22.86
C HIS A 121 0.42 6.98 -22.70
N ARG A 122 1.70 6.78 -22.33
CA ARG A 122 2.70 7.85 -22.29
C ARG A 122 2.87 8.51 -23.66
N VAL A 123 3.02 7.70 -24.72
CA VAL A 123 3.10 8.19 -26.10
C VAL A 123 1.81 8.88 -26.55
N ALA A 124 0.64 8.35 -26.15
CA ALA A 124 -0.65 8.98 -26.45
C ALA A 124 -0.83 10.33 -25.75
N GLU A 125 -0.34 10.47 -24.51
CA GLU A 125 -0.35 11.73 -23.77
C GLU A 125 0.49 12.79 -24.49
N GLU A 126 1.71 12.46 -24.89
CA GLU A 126 2.58 13.35 -25.69
C GLU A 126 1.90 13.78 -27.00
N PHE A 127 1.28 12.82 -27.69
CA PHE A 127 0.53 13.07 -28.92
C PHE A 127 -0.61 14.06 -28.71
N TYR A 128 -1.43 13.86 -27.66
CA TYR A 128 -2.55 14.75 -27.36
C TYR A 128 -2.10 16.13 -26.90
N ALA A 129 -1.05 16.23 -26.08
CA ALA A 129 -0.47 17.49 -25.65
C ALA A 129 0.07 18.29 -26.86
N ALA A 130 0.81 17.63 -27.76
CA ALA A 130 1.29 18.25 -28.99
C ALA A 130 0.13 18.71 -29.90
N ALA A 131 -0.95 17.92 -29.99
CA ALA A 131 -2.13 18.29 -30.76
C ALA A 131 -2.85 19.52 -30.18
N LEU A 132 -2.91 19.69 -28.86
CA LEU A 132 -3.50 20.88 -28.22
C LEU A 132 -2.76 22.16 -28.61
N LEU A 133 -1.43 22.10 -28.73
CA LEU A 133 -0.60 23.25 -29.09
C LEU A 133 -0.64 23.54 -30.59
N ASN A 134 -0.49 22.51 -31.42
CA ASN A 134 -0.17 22.68 -32.83
C ASN A 134 -1.39 22.60 -33.76
N SER A 135 -2.48 21.96 -33.32
CA SER A 135 -3.67 21.82 -34.17
C SER A 135 -4.49 23.11 -34.23
N LYS A 136 -4.94 23.46 -35.44
CA LYS A 136 -5.94 24.52 -35.65
C LYS A 136 -7.30 24.12 -35.06
N GLU A 137 -7.65 22.84 -35.12
CA GLU A 137 -8.91 22.29 -34.58
C GLU A 137 -8.99 22.43 -33.05
N ALA A 138 -7.83 22.42 -32.38
CA ALA A 138 -7.74 22.55 -30.94
C ALA A 138 -8.05 23.97 -30.40
N ARG A 139 -8.31 24.96 -31.28
CA ARG A 139 -8.68 26.33 -30.87
C ARG A 139 -9.87 26.33 -29.90
N THR A 140 -10.94 25.60 -30.20
CA THR A 140 -12.11 25.49 -29.32
C THR A 140 -11.75 24.94 -27.94
N GLY A 141 -10.81 23.99 -27.87
CA GLY A 141 -10.31 23.47 -26.60
C GLY A 141 -9.51 24.52 -25.81
N ARG A 142 -8.62 25.27 -26.47
CA ARG A 142 -7.87 26.36 -25.82
C ARG A 142 -8.78 27.49 -25.36
N ASP A 143 -9.80 27.83 -26.13
CA ASP A 143 -10.78 28.85 -25.76
C ASP A 143 -11.65 28.40 -24.57
N PHE A 144 -12.01 27.12 -24.51
CA PHE A 144 -12.66 26.54 -23.33
C PHE A 144 -11.80 26.64 -22.07
N LEU A 145 -10.50 26.30 -22.14
CA LEU A 145 -9.58 26.43 -21.02
C LEU A 145 -9.44 27.89 -20.57
N ARG A 146 -9.26 28.82 -21.52
CA ARG A 146 -9.16 30.25 -21.23
C ARG A 146 -10.45 30.80 -20.60
N GLY A 147 -11.61 30.35 -21.07
CA GLY A 147 -12.90 30.73 -20.49
C GLY A 147 -13.10 30.25 -19.05
N ARG A 148 -12.29 29.27 -18.61
CA ARG A 148 -12.21 28.80 -17.22
C ARG A 148 -10.94 29.25 -16.50
N ASP A 149 -10.28 30.28 -17.04
CA ASP A 149 -9.07 30.88 -16.49
C ASP A 149 -7.93 29.86 -16.28
N PHE A 150 -7.82 28.88 -17.17
CA PHE A 150 -6.69 27.97 -17.24
C PHE A 150 -5.74 28.39 -18.37
N ASP A 151 -4.54 28.79 -17.99
CA ASP A 151 -3.49 29.21 -18.92
C ASP A 151 -2.69 28.01 -19.48
N SER A 152 -1.66 28.31 -20.28
CA SER A 152 -0.80 27.28 -20.85
C SER A 152 0.04 26.55 -19.79
N GLN A 153 0.41 27.21 -18.69
CA GLN A 153 1.18 26.57 -17.62
C GLN A 153 0.30 25.55 -16.88
N ALA A 154 -0.94 25.89 -16.57
CA ALA A 154 -1.94 24.98 -16.03
C ALA A 154 -2.16 23.80 -16.98
N ALA A 155 -2.42 24.06 -18.27
CA ALA A 155 -2.60 22.98 -19.25
C ALA A 155 -1.40 22.02 -19.29
N THR A 156 -0.18 22.54 -19.19
CA THR A 156 1.06 21.73 -19.17
C THR A 156 1.19 20.94 -17.86
N ARG A 157 0.99 21.59 -16.70
CA ARG A 157 1.07 20.95 -15.36
C ARG A 157 0.16 19.73 -15.24
N PHE A 158 -1.05 19.82 -15.79
CA PHE A 158 -2.06 18.75 -15.75
C PHE A 158 -2.03 17.84 -16.99
N GLY A 159 -1.09 18.03 -17.92
CA GLY A 159 -0.95 17.24 -19.14
C GLY A 159 -2.15 17.32 -20.09
N VAL A 160 -2.91 18.42 -20.06
CA VAL A 160 -4.12 18.58 -20.88
C VAL A 160 -3.76 18.52 -22.36
N GLY A 161 -4.52 17.74 -23.11
CA GLY A 161 -4.33 17.51 -24.55
C GLY A 161 -5.61 17.69 -25.36
N TYR A 162 -5.50 17.45 -26.67
CA TYR A 162 -6.62 17.49 -27.60
C TYR A 162 -6.63 16.25 -28.49
N ALA A 163 -7.76 15.54 -28.55
CA ALA A 163 -7.96 14.43 -29.47
C ALA A 163 -8.46 14.96 -30.83
N PRO A 164 -7.72 14.75 -31.95
CA PRO A 164 -8.12 15.19 -33.28
C PRO A 164 -9.47 14.62 -33.74
N ARG A 165 -10.19 15.33 -34.62
CA ARG A 165 -11.52 14.90 -35.10
C ARG A 165 -11.47 13.72 -36.08
N GLN A 166 -10.37 13.61 -36.84
CA GLN A 166 -10.18 12.60 -37.89
C GLN A 166 -10.44 11.17 -37.39
N GLY A 167 -10.05 10.86 -36.15
CA GLY A 167 -10.42 9.61 -35.48
C GLY A 167 -9.60 8.37 -35.87
N GLU A 168 -8.48 8.54 -36.56
CA GLU A 168 -7.49 7.49 -36.87
C GLU A 168 -6.04 7.98 -36.67
N ALA A 169 -5.87 9.21 -36.19
CA ALA A 169 -4.57 9.86 -36.11
C ALA A 169 -3.71 9.24 -35.00
N LEU A 170 -4.33 8.89 -33.86
CA LEU A 170 -3.61 8.20 -32.78
C LEU A 170 -3.24 6.77 -33.20
N VAL A 171 -4.16 6.04 -33.84
CA VAL A 171 -3.88 4.70 -34.38
C VAL A 171 -2.66 4.72 -35.30
N ALA A 172 -2.63 5.66 -36.26
CA ALA A 172 -1.50 5.80 -37.18
C ALA A 172 -0.20 6.15 -36.42
N HIS A 173 -0.26 7.06 -35.45
CA HIS A 173 0.88 7.46 -34.65
C HIS A 173 1.47 6.28 -33.84
N LEU A 174 0.62 5.54 -33.13
CA LEU A 174 1.05 4.42 -32.30
C LEU A 174 1.53 3.22 -33.13
N ARG A 175 0.90 2.91 -34.26
CA ARG A 175 1.44 1.89 -35.18
C ARG A 175 2.82 2.27 -35.70
N GLY A 176 3.04 3.55 -36.03
CA GLY A 176 4.34 4.08 -36.42
C GLY A 176 5.41 3.96 -35.32
N LYS A 177 5.00 3.79 -34.07
CA LYS A 177 5.87 3.54 -32.90
C LYS A 177 6.01 2.05 -32.56
N GLY A 178 5.47 1.16 -33.39
CA GLY A 178 5.62 -0.29 -33.24
C GLY A 178 4.67 -0.95 -32.25
N PHE A 179 3.53 -0.33 -31.92
CA PHE A 179 2.47 -0.98 -31.12
C PHE A 179 1.59 -1.89 -31.98
N THR A 180 1.34 -3.10 -31.50
CA THR A 180 0.49 -4.08 -32.18
C THR A 180 -0.98 -3.72 -32.04
N GLU A 181 -1.82 -4.18 -32.97
CA GLU A 181 -3.26 -3.90 -32.89
C GLU A 181 -3.90 -4.41 -31.59
N GLU A 182 -3.44 -5.56 -31.11
CA GLU A 182 -3.95 -6.19 -29.90
C GLU A 182 -3.62 -5.35 -28.66
N GLU A 183 -2.40 -4.83 -28.56
CA GLU A 183 -2.00 -3.89 -27.51
C GLU A 183 -2.86 -2.63 -27.54
N LEU A 184 -3.07 -2.06 -28.73
CA LEU A 184 -3.85 -0.82 -28.90
C LEU A 184 -5.31 -0.99 -28.50
N VAL A 185 -5.95 -2.08 -28.91
CA VAL A 185 -7.35 -2.35 -28.54
C VAL A 185 -7.46 -2.63 -27.04
N LEU A 186 -6.54 -3.42 -26.49
CA LEU A 186 -6.52 -3.76 -25.07
C LEU A 186 -6.27 -2.55 -24.17
N SER A 187 -5.43 -1.61 -24.62
CA SER A 187 -5.14 -0.36 -23.90
C SER A 187 -6.37 0.52 -23.72
N GLY A 188 -7.43 0.30 -24.49
CA GLY A 188 -8.62 1.16 -24.47
C GLY A 188 -8.44 2.51 -25.17
N LEU A 189 -7.26 2.80 -25.75
CA LEU A 189 -7.01 3.97 -26.59
C LEU A 189 -7.70 3.87 -27.96
N VAL A 190 -7.82 2.63 -28.44
CA VAL A 190 -8.32 2.31 -29.79
C VAL A 190 -9.52 1.37 -29.70
N GLY A 191 -10.50 1.58 -30.57
CA GLY A 191 -11.62 0.67 -30.79
C GLY A 191 -11.47 -0.09 -32.10
N ARG A 192 -12.17 -1.22 -32.22
CA ARG A 192 -12.25 -2.00 -33.45
C ARG A 192 -13.66 -1.89 -34.03
N GLY A 193 -13.77 -1.44 -35.27
CA GLY A 193 -15.04 -1.33 -36.01
C GLY A 193 -15.00 -2.14 -37.30
N SER A 194 -16.10 -2.10 -38.07
CA SER A 194 -16.22 -2.85 -39.33
C SER A 194 -15.26 -2.40 -40.43
N ARG A 195 -14.75 -1.16 -40.37
CA ARG A 195 -13.80 -0.58 -41.34
C ARG A 195 -12.35 -0.59 -40.86
N GLY A 196 -12.08 -1.20 -39.69
CA GLY A 196 -10.74 -1.23 -39.08
C GLY A 196 -10.69 -0.58 -37.70
N LEU A 197 -9.46 -0.25 -37.27
CA LEU A 197 -9.19 0.38 -36.00
C LEU A 197 -9.51 1.87 -36.02
N TYR A 198 -9.89 2.42 -34.88
CA TYR A 198 -10.20 3.83 -34.75
C TYR A 198 -9.89 4.40 -33.36
N ASP A 199 -9.63 5.70 -33.28
CA ASP A 199 -9.38 6.43 -32.04
C ASP A 199 -10.66 6.50 -31.19
N ARG A 200 -10.57 6.13 -29.91
CA ARG A 200 -11.71 6.18 -28.98
C ARG A 200 -12.15 7.61 -28.66
N PHE A 201 -11.18 8.50 -28.47
CA PHE A 201 -11.40 9.92 -28.22
C PHE A 201 -11.26 10.71 -29.52
N ARG A 202 -12.23 11.59 -29.82
CA ARG A 202 -12.24 12.38 -31.06
C ARG A 202 -12.87 13.75 -30.84
N GLY A 203 -12.21 14.81 -31.28
CA GLY A 203 -12.71 16.18 -31.16
C GLY A 203 -12.93 16.64 -29.72
N ARG A 204 -12.13 16.16 -28.77
CA ARG A 204 -12.32 16.39 -27.34
C ARG A 204 -11.07 16.96 -26.68
N LEU A 205 -11.26 17.76 -25.64
CA LEU A 205 -10.18 18.03 -24.69
C LEU A 205 -9.95 16.76 -23.86
N VAL A 206 -8.69 16.45 -23.59
CA VAL A 206 -8.27 15.20 -22.95
C VAL A 206 -7.44 15.52 -21.71
N TRP A 207 -7.69 14.81 -20.61
CA TRP A 207 -6.91 14.84 -19.38
C TRP A 207 -6.30 13.45 -19.15
N PRO A 208 -4.97 13.33 -18.98
CA PRO A 208 -4.34 12.08 -18.59
C PRO A 208 -4.77 11.71 -17.18
N ILE A 209 -5.12 10.44 -16.99
CA ILE A 209 -5.41 9.86 -15.68
C ILE A 209 -4.21 9.00 -15.32
N ARG A 210 -3.53 9.37 -14.23
CA ARG A 210 -2.30 8.73 -13.77
C ARG A 210 -2.55 7.90 -12.53
N GLU A 211 -1.75 6.85 -12.37
CA GLU A 211 -1.63 6.15 -11.09
C GLU A 211 -0.81 6.99 -10.09
N ILE A 212 -0.74 6.54 -8.83
CA ILE A 212 -0.04 7.25 -7.75
C ILE A 212 1.45 7.50 -8.02
N THR A 213 2.06 6.69 -8.89
CA THR A 213 3.46 6.80 -9.34
C THR A 213 3.67 7.89 -10.40
N GLY A 214 2.59 8.38 -11.02
CA GLY A 214 2.63 9.32 -12.14
C GLY A 214 2.51 8.65 -13.53
N ASP A 215 2.46 7.32 -13.60
CA ASP A 215 2.28 6.59 -14.87
C ASP A 215 0.86 6.83 -15.43
N THR A 216 0.77 7.28 -16.69
CA THR A 216 -0.53 7.47 -17.36
C THR A 216 -1.14 6.13 -17.73
N VAL A 217 -2.35 5.88 -17.23
CA VAL A 217 -3.06 4.59 -17.41
C VAL A 217 -4.40 4.73 -18.11
N GLY A 218 -4.89 5.96 -18.27
CA GLY A 218 -6.14 6.23 -18.97
C GLY A 218 -6.29 7.72 -19.26
N PHE A 219 -7.45 8.07 -19.81
CA PHE A 219 -7.77 9.43 -20.19
C PHE A 219 -9.24 9.74 -19.90
N GLY A 220 -9.50 10.97 -19.47
CA GLY A 220 -10.82 11.58 -19.41
C GLY A 220 -10.96 12.60 -20.54
N ALA A 221 -12.07 12.60 -21.27
CA ALA A 221 -12.24 13.39 -22.47
C ALA A 221 -13.56 14.19 -22.48
N ARG A 222 -13.46 15.51 -22.50
CA ARG A 222 -14.60 16.43 -22.50
C ARG A 222 -15.05 16.76 -23.93
N ARG A 223 -16.35 16.64 -24.16
CA ARG A 223 -17.02 17.08 -25.39
C ARG A 223 -16.81 18.58 -25.64
N LEU A 224 -16.56 18.96 -26.89
CA LEU A 224 -16.40 20.37 -27.31
C LEU A 224 -17.39 20.79 -28.40
N PHE A 225 -17.86 19.85 -29.21
CA PHE A 225 -18.67 20.13 -30.39
C PHE A 225 -20.05 19.48 -30.28
N ASP A 226 -21.08 20.16 -30.81
CA ASP A 226 -22.45 19.67 -30.78
C ASP A 226 -22.68 18.48 -31.72
N ASP A 227 -21.90 18.39 -32.79
CA ASP A 227 -21.93 17.29 -33.77
C ASP A 227 -21.11 16.05 -33.32
N ASP A 228 -20.66 16.01 -32.07
CA ASP A 228 -19.95 14.84 -31.52
C ASP A 228 -20.86 13.60 -31.49
N ARG A 229 -20.36 12.49 -32.03
CA ARG A 229 -21.07 11.21 -32.07
C ARG A 229 -21.49 10.73 -30.68
N ILE A 230 -20.69 10.98 -29.66
CA ILE A 230 -20.97 10.59 -28.28
C ILE A 230 -21.52 11.81 -27.53
N GLN A 231 -22.79 11.77 -27.15
CA GLN A 231 -23.44 12.95 -26.56
C GLN A 231 -23.03 13.21 -25.10
N ALA A 232 -22.37 12.26 -24.43
CA ALA A 232 -21.92 12.40 -23.05
C ALA A 232 -20.91 13.56 -22.88
N LYS A 233 -21.13 14.37 -21.82
CA LYS A 233 -20.28 15.54 -21.44
C LYS A 233 -18.82 15.12 -21.27
N TYR A 234 -18.59 14.00 -20.57
CA TYR A 234 -17.28 13.38 -20.39
C TYR A 234 -17.30 11.91 -20.85
N LEU A 235 -16.17 11.45 -21.36
CA LEU A 235 -15.91 10.06 -21.74
C LEU A 235 -14.57 9.64 -21.15
N ASN A 236 -14.52 8.55 -20.41
CA ASN A 236 -13.29 8.01 -19.84
C ASN A 236 -12.86 6.74 -20.58
N THR A 237 -11.58 6.37 -20.46
CA THR A 237 -11.10 5.04 -20.85
C THR A 237 -12.00 3.96 -20.25
N SER A 238 -12.25 2.89 -21.01
CA SER A 238 -12.98 1.72 -20.50
C SER A 238 -12.12 0.92 -19.53
N GLU A 239 -12.67 -0.03 -18.78
CA GLU A 239 -11.87 -0.91 -17.92
C GLU A 239 -10.80 -1.64 -18.75
N THR A 240 -9.55 -1.61 -18.28
CA THR A 240 -8.40 -2.28 -18.91
C THR A 240 -7.53 -2.97 -17.84
N PRO A 241 -6.52 -3.77 -18.23
CA PRO A 241 -5.58 -4.33 -17.25
C PRO A 241 -4.83 -3.28 -16.42
N ILE A 242 -4.71 -2.04 -16.90
CA ILE A 242 -3.99 -0.95 -16.22
C ILE A 242 -4.90 0.16 -15.71
N TYR A 243 -6.18 0.16 -16.09
CA TYR A 243 -7.15 1.20 -15.70
C TYR A 243 -8.38 0.58 -15.07
N LYS A 244 -8.57 0.87 -13.77
CA LYS A 244 -9.75 0.45 -13.00
C LYS A 244 -10.43 1.67 -12.39
N LYS A 245 -11.64 2.01 -12.84
CA LYS A 245 -12.33 3.24 -12.35
C LYS A 245 -12.56 3.24 -10.86
N THR A 246 -12.68 2.06 -10.24
CA THR A 246 -12.95 1.90 -8.81
C THR A 246 -11.76 2.25 -7.91
N SER A 247 -10.56 2.35 -8.46
CA SER A 247 -9.34 2.58 -7.67
C SER A 247 -8.56 3.83 -8.06
N VAL A 248 -8.81 4.44 -9.23
CA VAL A 248 -8.01 5.56 -9.73
C VAL A 248 -8.68 6.90 -9.44
N LEU A 249 -7.92 7.82 -8.85
CA LEU A 249 -8.33 9.19 -8.56
C LEU A 249 -7.50 10.17 -9.38
N TYR A 250 -8.15 11.04 -10.15
CA TYR A 250 -7.47 12.07 -10.91
C TYR A 250 -6.81 13.09 -9.98
N GLY A 251 -5.58 13.48 -10.30
CA GLY A 251 -4.78 14.42 -9.52
C GLY A 251 -4.06 13.81 -8.32
N LEU A 252 -4.22 12.51 -8.06
CA LEU A 252 -3.59 11.86 -6.91
C LEU A 252 -2.05 11.86 -7.00
N ASP A 253 -1.51 11.70 -8.20
CA ASP A 253 -0.08 11.81 -8.51
C ASP A 253 0.50 13.15 -8.02
N LEU A 254 -0.25 14.23 -8.21
CA LEU A 254 0.10 15.58 -7.75
C LEU A 254 -0.17 15.78 -6.26
N ALA A 255 -1.31 15.28 -5.78
CA ALA A 255 -1.85 15.59 -4.46
C ALA A 255 -1.24 14.76 -3.32
N LYS A 256 -0.71 13.57 -3.61
CA LYS A 256 -0.26 12.61 -2.60
C LYS A 256 0.66 13.21 -1.53
N LYS A 257 1.65 14.01 -1.92
CA LYS A 257 2.60 14.63 -0.98
C LYS A 257 1.89 15.60 -0.03
N ALA A 258 1.01 16.45 -0.56
CA ALA A 258 0.20 17.37 0.23
C ALA A 258 -0.77 16.60 1.15
N ILE A 259 -1.47 15.59 0.62
CA ILE A 259 -2.40 14.73 1.39
C ILE A 259 -1.70 14.06 2.56
N SER A 260 -0.50 13.54 2.34
CA SER A 260 0.31 12.88 3.37
C SER A 260 0.78 13.85 4.47
N ARG A 261 1.21 15.06 4.07
CA ARG A 261 1.69 16.12 4.97
C ARG A 261 0.56 16.70 5.81
N GLU A 262 -0.53 17.09 5.17
CA GLU A 262 -1.68 17.78 5.79
C GLU A 262 -2.69 16.82 6.39
N ARG A 263 -2.55 15.52 6.10
CA ARG A 263 -3.49 14.45 6.49
C ARG A 263 -4.93 14.81 6.13
N THR A 264 -5.06 15.50 5.00
CA THR A 264 -6.31 16.02 4.47
C THR A 264 -6.42 15.63 3.01
N ALA A 265 -7.58 15.13 2.59
CA ALA A 265 -7.91 14.91 1.18
C ALA A 265 -9.18 15.69 0.84
N VAL A 266 -9.17 16.40 -0.29
CA VAL A 266 -10.34 17.13 -0.79
C VAL A 266 -10.88 16.39 -2.00
N ILE A 267 -12.08 15.85 -1.90
CA ILE A 267 -12.73 15.06 -2.95
C ILE A 267 -13.69 15.99 -3.71
N VAL A 268 -13.39 16.23 -4.98
CA VAL A 268 -14.17 17.07 -5.89
C VAL A 268 -14.75 16.24 -7.05
N GLU A 269 -15.67 16.81 -7.81
CA GLU A 269 -16.41 16.05 -8.82
C GLU A 269 -15.67 15.88 -10.15
N GLY A 270 -15.00 16.92 -10.63
CA GLY A 270 -14.47 16.97 -11.99
C GLY A 270 -12.98 17.28 -12.12
N TYR A 271 -12.45 17.01 -13.30
CA TYR A 271 -11.06 17.29 -13.68
C TYR A 271 -10.71 18.78 -13.53
N THR A 272 -11.62 19.68 -13.92
CA THR A 272 -11.42 21.13 -13.83
C THR A 272 -11.41 21.62 -12.39
N ASP A 273 -12.10 20.92 -11.50
CA ASP A 273 -12.26 21.35 -10.12
C ASP A 273 -10.98 21.01 -9.35
N VAL A 274 -10.39 19.85 -9.65
CA VAL A 274 -9.02 19.52 -9.20
C VAL A 274 -8.03 20.58 -9.69
N MET A 275 -8.09 20.96 -10.98
CA MET A 275 -7.21 22.01 -11.50
C MET A 275 -7.41 23.35 -10.76
N ALA A 276 -8.65 23.77 -10.56
CA ALA A 276 -9.00 25.00 -9.87
C ALA A 276 -8.54 25.00 -8.40
N CYS A 277 -8.76 23.89 -7.68
CA CYS A 277 -8.31 23.72 -6.31
C CYS A 277 -6.78 23.79 -6.20
N HIS A 278 -6.05 23.06 -7.04
CA HIS A 278 -4.58 23.06 -7.02
C HIS A 278 -4.00 24.43 -7.36
N LEU A 279 -4.56 25.14 -8.35
CA LEU A 279 -4.16 26.52 -8.66
C LEU A 279 -4.48 27.48 -7.51
N ALA A 280 -5.58 27.26 -6.81
CA ALA A 280 -5.92 27.97 -5.59
C ALA A 280 -5.12 27.50 -4.37
N GLY A 281 -4.10 26.64 -4.50
CA GLY A 281 -3.26 26.19 -3.38
C GLY A 281 -3.88 25.09 -2.50
N VAL A 282 -5.05 24.57 -2.86
CA VAL A 282 -5.63 23.36 -2.28
C VAL A 282 -5.07 22.14 -3.03
N GLU A 283 -3.79 21.85 -2.79
CA GLU A 283 -3.05 20.79 -3.49
C GLU A 283 -3.48 19.38 -3.09
N THR A 284 -4.35 19.25 -2.08
CA THR A 284 -4.91 17.98 -1.60
C THR A 284 -6.13 17.49 -2.39
N ALA A 285 -6.53 18.23 -3.44
CA ALA A 285 -7.72 17.93 -4.21
C ALA A 285 -7.53 16.77 -5.21
N VAL A 286 -8.52 15.89 -5.26
CA VAL A 286 -8.62 14.71 -6.14
C VAL A 286 -10.05 14.49 -6.61
N ALA A 287 -10.25 13.85 -7.75
CA ALA A 287 -11.59 13.56 -8.29
C ALA A 287 -11.75 12.11 -8.75
N THR A 288 -12.98 11.60 -8.72
CA THR A 288 -13.29 10.29 -9.32
C THR A 288 -13.40 10.40 -10.84
N CYS A 289 -13.02 9.33 -11.53
CA CYS A 289 -13.03 9.32 -12.99
C CYS A 289 -14.37 8.81 -13.55
N GLY A 290 -15.44 9.59 -13.38
CA GLY A 290 -16.77 9.26 -13.91
C GLY A 290 -17.42 8.03 -13.26
N THR A 291 -17.18 7.87 -11.96
CA THR A 291 -17.78 6.83 -11.10
C THR A 291 -18.08 7.43 -9.72
N SER A 292 -18.94 6.77 -8.96
CA SER A 292 -19.14 7.13 -7.55
C SER A 292 -17.84 6.91 -6.75
N PHE A 293 -17.60 7.78 -5.78
CA PHE A 293 -16.55 7.58 -4.80
C PHE A 293 -16.89 6.36 -3.92
N GLY A 294 -15.95 5.45 -3.69
CA GLY A 294 -16.24 4.14 -3.09
C GLY A 294 -15.07 3.55 -2.32
N VAL A 295 -15.26 2.31 -1.84
CA VAL A 295 -14.38 1.63 -0.87
C VAL A 295 -12.89 1.63 -1.22
N ASP A 296 -12.51 1.35 -2.47
CA ASP A 296 -11.10 1.21 -2.81
C ASP A 296 -10.40 2.59 -2.86
N HIS A 297 -11.11 3.66 -3.24
CA HIS A 297 -10.63 5.04 -3.09
C HIS A 297 -10.40 5.39 -1.62
N ILE A 298 -11.31 4.98 -0.73
CA ILE A 298 -11.19 5.21 0.73
C ILE A 298 -9.92 4.54 1.25
N LYS A 299 -9.72 3.26 0.95
CA LYS A 299 -8.54 2.51 1.39
C LYS A 299 -7.24 3.17 0.93
N MET A 300 -7.20 3.62 -0.32
CA MET A 300 -6.05 4.31 -0.88
C MET A 300 -5.75 5.62 -0.14
N LEU A 301 -6.74 6.51 0.02
CA LEU A 301 -6.55 7.78 0.73
C LEU A 301 -6.18 7.57 2.20
N ARG A 302 -6.79 6.60 2.90
CA ARG A 302 -6.46 6.29 4.30
C ARG A 302 -5.00 5.89 4.47
N ARG A 303 -4.45 5.10 3.55
CA ARG A 303 -3.02 4.73 3.54
C ARG A 303 -2.12 5.95 3.38
N ILE A 304 -2.48 6.85 2.46
CA ILE A 304 -1.69 8.07 2.19
C ILE A 304 -1.74 9.04 3.39
N MET A 305 -2.93 9.26 3.96
CA MET A 305 -3.15 10.16 5.11
C MET A 305 -2.65 9.58 6.45
N ARG A 306 -2.26 8.31 6.48
CA ARG A 306 -1.95 7.55 7.71
C ARG A 306 -3.11 7.59 8.71
N ASP A 307 -4.29 7.20 8.23
CA ASP A 307 -5.51 7.14 9.04
C ASP A 307 -5.56 5.87 9.91
N GLU A 308 -4.76 5.89 10.98
CA GLU A 308 -4.50 4.76 11.88
C GLU A 308 -5.32 4.85 13.17
N ALA A 309 -5.63 3.69 13.76
CA ALA A 309 -6.29 3.63 15.06
C ALA A 309 -5.43 4.28 16.17
N GLY A 310 -6.03 5.18 16.96
CA GLY A 310 -5.37 5.87 18.08
C GLY A 310 -4.48 7.06 17.68
N GLY A 311 -4.36 7.37 16.39
CA GLY A 311 -3.71 8.59 15.91
C GLY A 311 -4.65 9.81 15.89
N VAL A 312 -4.10 11.00 15.60
CA VAL A 312 -4.95 12.17 15.29
C VAL A 312 -5.79 11.85 14.04
N PRO A 313 -7.10 12.12 14.01
CA PRO A 313 -7.93 11.79 12.84
C PRO A 313 -7.45 12.51 11.58
N ALA A 314 -7.41 11.81 10.45
CA ALA A 314 -7.27 12.46 9.16
C ALA A 314 -8.59 13.18 8.77
N ARG A 315 -8.53 14.09 7.81
CA ARG A 315 -9.66 14.91 7.36
C ARG A 315 -10.00 14.61 5.91
N ALA A 316 -11.23 14.19 5.63
CA ALA A 316 -11.72 14.03 4.26
C ALA A 316 -12.80 15.07 3.99
N VAL A 317 -12.56 16.00 3.08
CA VAL A 317 -13.51 17.06 2.71
C VAL A 317 -14.13 16.71 1.37
N PHE A 318 -15.44 16.54 1.33
CA PHE A 318 -16.17 16.35 0.08
C PHE A 318 -16.76 17.69 -0.38
N THR A 319 -16.45 18.10 -1.61
CA THR A 319 -17.11 19.23 -2.26
C THR A 319 -18.22 18.71 -3.15
N PHE A 320 -19.39 19.33 -3.13
CA PHE A 320 -20.49 18.98 -4.01
C PHE A 320 -21.00 20.24 -4.72
N ASP A 321 -21.49 20.03 -5.94
CA ASP A 321 -22.43 20.97 -6.53
C ASP A 321 -23.64 21.02 -5.57
N GLY A 322 -24.19 22.20 -5.28
CA GLY A 322 -25.19 22.41 -4.21
C GLY A 322 -26.55 21.72 -4.41
N ASP A 323 -26.64 20.70 -5.26
CA ASP A 323 -27.85 20.00 -5.66
C ASP A 323 -28.20 18.79 -4.76
N GLU A 324 -29.41 18.28 -4.94
CA GLU A 324 -29.95 17.15 -4.17
C GLU A 324 -29.21 15.82 -4.48
N ALA A 325 -28.51 15.73 -5.61
CA ALA A 325 -27.78 14.54 -6.02
C ALA A 325 -26.42 14.45 -5.30
N GLY A 326 -25.69 15.56 -5.18
CA GLY A 326 -24.45 15.68 -4.40
C GLY A 326 -24.69 15.34 -2.92
N GLN A 327 -25.76 15.86 -2.34
CA GLN A 327 -26.15 15.53 -0.96
C GLN A 327 -26.47 14.05 -0.75
N LYS A 328 -27.15 13.40 -1.71
CA LYS A 328 -27.43 11.95 -1.67
C LYS A 328 -26.16 11.12 -1.85
N ALA A 329 -25.22 11.57 -2.67
CA ALA A 329 -23.92 10.92 -2.84
C ALA A 329 -23.09 11.00 -1.55
N ALA A 330 -23.10 12.15 -0.88
CA ALA A 330 -22.53 12.33 0.45
C ALA A 330 -23.11 11.31 1.44
N MET A 331 -24.44 11.27 1.58
CA MET A 331 -25.11 10.32 2.49
C MET A 331 -24.86 8.85 2.12
N ARG A 332 -24.63 8.50 0.85
CA ARG A 332 -24.28 7.13 0.43
C ARG A 332 -22.83 6.76 0.78
N ALA A 333 -21.88 7.67 0.53
CA ALA A 333 -20.51 7.50 0.99
C ALA A 333 -20.46 7.36 2.53
N PHE A 334 -21.42 8.00 3.21
CA PHE A 334 -21.68 7.85 4.63
C PHE A 334 -22.38 6.52 5.02
N ASP A 335 -23.26 5.94 4.23
CA ASP A 335 -23.83 4.62 4.57
C ASP A 335 -22.79 3.49 4.42
N GLU A 336 -21.77 3.70 3.58
CA GLU A 336 -20.58 2.84 3.48
C GLU A 336 -19.56 3.09 4.63
N ASP A 337 -19.83 4.06 5.52
CA ASP A 337 -18.98 4.64 6.59
C ASP A 337 -18.78 3.76 7.83
N GLN A 338 -18.61 2.47 7.59
CA GLN A 338 -18.07 1.57 8.60
C GLN A 338 -16.53 1.50 8.56
N ARG A 339 -15.88 2.26 7.67
CA ARG A 339 -14.47 2.07 7.31
C ARG A 339 -13.59 3.32 7.35
N TRP A 340 -14.13 4.54 7.50
CA TRP A 340 -13.28 5.69 7.79
C TRP A 340 -12.98 5.74 9.29
N THR A 341 -11.70 5.95 9.64
CA THR A 341 -11.31 6.45 10.97
C THR A 341 -11.15 7.97 10.94
N SER A 342 -11.03 8.53 9.73
CA SER A 342 -10.98 9.97 9.44
C SER A 342 -12.31 10.67 9.72
N GLN A 343 -12.22 11.95 10.04
CA GLN A 343 -13.37 12.83 10.14
C GLN A 343 -13.76 13.29 8.73
N CYS A 344 -14.99 12.95 8.32
CA CYS A 344 -15.57 13.39 7.05
C CYS A 344 -16.23 14.76 7.21
N TYR A 345 -15.99 15.64 6.25
CA TYR A 345 -16.50 17.00 6.16
C TYR A 345 -17.14 17.22 4.80
N VAL A 346 -18.03 18.20 4.74
CA VAL A 346 -18.72 18.63 3.53
C VAL A 346 -18.49 20.13 3.35
N ALA A 347 -18.09 20.50 2.15
CA ALA A 347 -17.96 21.88 1.72
C ALA A 347 -18.93 22.13 0.57
N VAL A 348 -19.85 23.09 0.74
CA VAL A 348 -20.80 23.51 -0.30
C VAL A 348 -20.72 25.03 -0.41
N ALA A 349 -20.50 25.54 -1.61
CA ALA A 349 -20.52 26.98 -1.84
C ALA A 349 -21.95 27.53 -1.65
N ASP A 350 -22.10 28.74 -1.11
CA ASP A 350 -23.40 29.34 -0.80
C ASP A 350 -24.35 29.40 -2.02
N ALA A 351 -23.79 29.66 -3.21
CA ALA A 351 -24.53 29.70 -4.47
C ALA A 351 -24.59 28.33 -5.19
N GLY A 352 -24.14 27.26 -4.55
CA GLY A 352 -24.10 25.89 -5.09
C GLY A 352 -23.06 25.67 -6.19
N GLN A 353 -22.12 26.60 -6.35
CA GLN A 353 -21.07 26.59 -7.39
C GLN A 353 -20.03 25.49 -7.14
N ASP A 354 -19.52 24.91 -8.24
CA ASP A 354 -18.37 24.01 -8.21
C ASP A 354 -17.06 24.79 -7.91
N PRO A 355 -15.95 24.14 -7.49
CA PRO A 355 -14.69 24.84 -7.22
C PRO A 355 -14.12 25.63 -8.42
N CYS A 356 -14.38 25.19 -9.66
CA CYS A 356 -13.93 25.90 -10.85
C CYS A 356 -14.74 27.19 -11.08
N GLU A 357 -16.05 27.14 -10.92
CA GLU A 357 -16.97 28.27 -11.00
C GLU A 357 -16.74 29.26 -9.87
N LEU A 358 -16.53 28.76 -8.65
CA LEU A 358 -16.21 29.59 -7.49
C LEU A 358 -14.89 30.33 -7.68
N ARG A 359 -13.87 29.68 -8.26
CA ARG A 359 -12.60 30.34 -8.59
C ARG A 359 -12.79 31.47 -9.58
N LEU A 360 -13.68 31.31 -10.57
CA LEU A 360 -13.96 32.32 -11.59
C LEU A 360 -14.70 33.53 -11.00
N SER A 361 -15.70 33.30 -10.13
CA SER A 361 -16.51 34.40 -9.57
C SER A 361 -15.89 35.04 -8.34
N GLY A 362 -15.22 34.25 -7.48
CA GLY A 362 -14.72 34.66 -6.17
C GLY A 362 -13.19 34.61 -6.00
N GLY A 363 -12.46 34.14 -7.01
CA GLY A 363 -11.00 34.03 -6.97
C GLY A 363 -10.48 32.85 -6.14
N GLU A 364 -9.16 32.74 -6.03
CA GLU A 364 -8.49 31.62 -5.34
C GLU A 364 -8.81 31.57 -3.84
N LEU A 365 -8.93 32.72 -3.18
CA LEU A 365 -9.24 32.79 -1.75
C LEU A 365 -10.63 32.23 -1.42
N ALA A 366 -11.61 32.40 -2.32
CA ALA A 366 -12.93 31.83 -2.13
C ALA A 366 -12.89 30.29 -2.12
N VAL A 367 -12.07 29.68 -2.98
CA VAL A 367 -11.88 28.22 -3.00
C VAL A 367 -11.18 27.73 -1.74
N ARG A 368 -10.18 28.45 -1.23
CA ARG A 368 -9.54 28.11 0.06
C ARG A 368 -10.54 28.20 1.22
N GLY A 369 -11.27 29.32 1.30
CA GLY A 369 -12.29 29.56 2.33
C GLY A 369 -13.36 28.47 2.34
N LEU A 370 -13.84 28.05 1.16
CA LEU A 370 -14.80 26.94 1.04
C LEU A 370 -14.33 25.65 1.76
N ILE A 371 -13.05 25.32 1.63
CA ILE A 371 -12.48 24.09 2.24
C ILE A 371 -12.17 24.31 3.73
N GLU A 372 -11.77 25.51 4.13
CA GLU A 372 -11.55 25.87 5.54
C GLU A 372 -12.86 25.83 6.34
N ASP A 373 -13.95 26.35 5.75
CA ASP A 373 -15.28 26.43 6.37
C ASP A 373 -16.09 25.12 6.25
N ALA A 374 -15.48 24.05 5.74
CA ALA A 374 -16.17 22.78 5.58
C ALA A 374 -16.75 22.26 6.91
N VAL A 375 -18.00 21.85 6.89
CA VAL A 375 -18.76 21.42 8.08
C VAL A 375 -18.66 19.91 8.28
N PRO A 376 -18.67 19.41 9.54
CA PRO A 376 -18.70 17.97 9.78
C PRO A 376 -19.88 17.30 9.06
N MET A 377 -19.63 16.14 8.44
CA MET A 377 -20.62 15.39 7.67
C MET A 377 -21.91 15.10 8.45
N PHE A 378 -21.76 14.68 9.71
CA PHE A 378 -22.91 14.42 10.59
C PHE A 378 -23.76 15.67 10.82
N GLU A 379 -23.11 16.80 11.06
CA GLU A 379 -23.82 18.07 11.21
C GLU A 379 -24.56 18.45 9.92
N PHE A 380 -23.90 18.29 8.76
CA PHE A 380 -24.52 18.56 7.46
C PHE A 380 -25.74 17.66 7.21
N ALA A 381 -25.62 16.35 7.45
CA ALA A 381 -26.71 15.40 7.29
C ALA A 381 -27.89 15.70 8.22
N ILE A 382 -27.61 16.02 9.49
CA ILE A 382 -28.61 16.44 10.47
C ILE A 382 -29.35 17.70 9.99
N ARG A 383 -28.62 18.75 9.58
CA ARG A 383 -29.22 20.00 9.07
C ARG A 383 -30.11 19.71 7.86
N THR A 384 -29.64 18.89 6.92
CA THR A 384 -30.36 18.54 5.69
C THR A 384 -31.64 17.76 5.96
N VAL A 385 -31.62 16.79 6.89
CA VAL A 385 -32.81 16.02 7.27
C VAL A 385 -33.83 16.91 7.97
N LEU A 386 -33.39 17.75 8.91
CA LEU A 386 -34.27 18.63 9.67
C LEU A 386 -34.91 19.73 8.81
N ALA A 387 -34.22 20.23 7.78
CA ALA A 387 -34.74 21.24 6.87
C ALA A 387 -36.01 20.79 6.08
N ARG A 388 -36.29 19.48 6.03
CA ARG A 388 -37.48 18.92 5.36
C ARG A 388 -38.73 18.92 6.24
N HIS A 389 -38.62 19.36 7.50
CA HIS A 389 -39.68 19.31 8.48
C HIS A 389 -39.92 20.70 9.08
N ASP A 390 -41.18 21.06 9.29
CA ASP A 390 -41.54 22.29 9.99
C ASP A 390 -41.42 22.10 11.51
N LEU A 391 -40.26 22.45 12.06
CA LEU A 391 -39.97 22.32 13.48
C LEU A 391 -40.76 23.29 14.38
N SER A 392 -41.52 24.23 13.80
CA SER A 392 -42.42 25.09 14.58
C SER A 392 -43.66 24.34 15.09
N THR A 393 -44.07 23.28 14.40
CA THR A 393 -45.24 22.45 14.74
C THR A 393 -44.87 21.24 15.61
N VAL A 394 -45.82 20.74 16.41
CA VAL A 394 -45.59 19.54 17.24
C VAL A 394 -45.36 18.31 16.36
N GLU A 395 -46.17 18.15 15.32
CA GLU A 395 -46.10 17.06 14.33
C GLU A 395 -44.77 17.08 13.59
N GLY A 396 -44.32 18.27 13.16
CA GLY A 396 -43.03 18.44 12.47
C GLY A 396 -41.83 18.20 13.38
N ARG A 397 -41.89 18.58 14.67
CA ARG A 397 -40.85 18.20 15.66
C ARG A 397 -40.74 16.69 15.84
N VAL A 398 -41.87 15.99 15.97
CA VAL A 398 -41.89 14.52 16.10
C VAL A 398 -41.40 13.83 14.82
N ALA A 399 -41.82 14.32 13.65
CA ALA A 399 -41.37 13.81 12.36
C ALA A 399 -39.86 14.01 12.18
N GLY A 400 -39.35 15.22 12.45
CA GLY A 400 -37.92 15.55 12.38
C GLY A 400 -37.08 14.72 13.35
N MET A 401 -37.53 14.52 14.60
CA MET A 401 -36.89 13.64 15.57
C MET A 401 -36.77 12.20 15.07
N ARG A 402 -37.86 11.63 14.52
CA ARG A 402 -37.85 10.27 13.96
C ARG A 402 -36.95 10.15 12.73
N ALA A 403 -36.90 11.18 11.90
CA ALA A 403 -36.10 11.20 10.68
C ALA A 403 -34.60 11.33 10.98
N VAL A 404 -34.21 12.11 11.99
CA VAL A 404 -32.79 12.34 12.34
C VAL A 404 -32.21 11.24 13.24
N ALA A 405 -33.04 10.53 14.01
CA ALA A 405 -32.59 9.50 14.94
C ALA A 405 -31.71 8.41 14.29
N PRO A 406 -32.02 7.88 13.09
CA PRO A 406 -31.14 6.94 12.38
C PRO A 406 -29.76 7.52 12.02
N VAL A 407 -29.67 8.82 11.72
CA VAL A 407 -28.41 9.50 11.39
C VAL A 407 -27.50 9.56 12.63
N ILE A 408 -28.05 9.92 13.79
CA ILE A 408 -27.31 9.96 15.07
C ILE A 408 -26.92 8.54 15.53
N ALA A 409 -27.81 7.55 15.35
CA ALA A 409 -27.49 6.13 15.58
C ALA A 409 -26.36 5.62 14.64
N GLY A 410 -26.09 6.35 13.56
CA GLY A 410 -24.94 6.20 12.66
C GLY A 410 -23.58 6.34 13.35
N ILE A 411 -23.51 7.20 14.37
CA ILE A 411 -22.26 7.68 14.99
C ILE A 411 -21.66 6.58 15.88
N ARG A 412 -20.47 6.09 15.52
CA ARG A 412 -19.75 5.07 16.29
C ARG A 412 -19.09 5.62 17.55
N ASP A 413 -18.59 6.84 17.48
CA ASP A 413 -17.99 7.52 18.64
C ASP A 413 -19.08 7.86 19.66
N ARG A 414 -19.10 7.12 20.77
CA ARG A 414 -20.10 7.29 21.82
C ARG A 414 -19.98 8.64 22.55
N SER A 415 -18.81 9.28 22.51
CA SER A 415 -18.63 10.62 23.07
C SER A 415 -19.28 11.68 22.18
N LEU A 416 -19.09 11.59 20.85
CA LEU A 416 -19.80 12.46 19.91
C LEU A 416 -21.32 12.24 19.94
N HIS A 417 -21.74 10.99 20.12
CA HIS A 417 -23.15 10.62 20.16
C HIS A 417 -23.93 11.41 21.22
N HIS A 418 -23.40 11.54 22.44
CA HIS A 418 -24.07 12.30 23.50
C HIS A 418 -24.22 13.79 23.16
N GLU A 419 -23.17 14.39 22.59
CA GLU A 419 -23.17 15.81 22.24
C GLU A 419 -24.12 16.13 21.07
N TYR A 420 -24.19 15.25 20.07
CA TYR A 420 -25.14 15.40 18.96
C TYR A 420 -26.59 15.23 19.44
N VAL A 421 -26.89 14.27 20.34
CA VAL A 421 -28.23 14.15 20.94
C VAL A 421 -28.62 15.45 21.65
N ARG A 422 -27.74 16.00 22.49
CA ARG A 422 -27.99 17.26 23.19
C ARG A 422 -28.23 18.43 22.22
N THR A 423 -27.35 18.59 21.24
CA THR A 423 -27.41 19.71 20.27
C THR A 423 -28.66 19.63 19.40
N VAL A 424 -29.01 18.42 18.93
CA VAL A 424 -30.18 18.21 18.06
C VAL A 424 -31.49 18.35 18.83
N SER A 425 -31.55 17.86 20.08
CA SER A 425 -32.70 18.09 20.96
C SER A 425 -33.00 19.58 21.12
N GLY A 426 -31.97 20.40 21.36
CA GLY A 426 -32.10 21.86 21.43
C GLY A 426 -32.59 22.50 20.13
N ARG A 427 -32.11 22.04 18.96
CA ARG A 427 -32.54 22.55 17.64
C ARG A 427 -33.98 22.17 17.29
N ILE A 428 -34.39 20.94 17.61
CA ILE A 428 -35.77 20.47 17.36
C ILE A 428 -36.73 21.05 18.39
N GLY A 429 -36.29 21.29 19.63
CA GLY A 429 -37.18 21.68 20.74
C GLY A 429 -37.93 20.50 21.34
N VAL A 430 -37.28 19.33 21.41
CA VAL A 430 -37.79 18.12 22.09
C VAL A 430 -36.94 17.80 23.30
N ASP A 431 -37.48 17.06 24.25
CA ASP A 431 -36.75 16.59 25.42
C ASP A 431 -35.55 15.69 25.03
N ILE A 432 -34.42 15.85 25.75
CA ILE A 432 -33.17 15.13 25.47
C ILE A 432 -33.37 13.62 25.65
N GLU A 433 -34.10 13.19 26.69
CA GLU A 433 -34.35 11.76 26.94
C GLU A 433 -35.31 11.18 25.90
N GLN A 434 -36.25 11.98 25.39
CA GLN A 434 -37.12 11.58 24.29
C GLN A 434 -36.32 11.29 23.01
N LEU A 435 -35.43 12.20 22.59
CA LEU A 435 -34.56 11.98 21.44
C LEU A 435 -33.60 10.80 21.67
N ALA A 436 -33.00 10.68 22.86
CA ALA A 436 -32.12 9.58 23.20
C ALA A 436 -32.82 8.21 23.08
N ARG A 437 -34.09 8.11 23.50
CA ARG A 437 -34.90 6.88 23.35
C ARG A 437 -35.16 6.52 21.89
N GLU A 438 -35.48 7.50 21.05
CA GLU A 438 -35.70 7.26 19.62
C GLU A 438 -34.41 6.87 18.89
N VAL A 439 -33.27 7.49 19.24
CA VAL A 439 -31.95 7.08 18.72
C VAL A 439 -31.62 5.63 19.13
N ALA A 440 -31.83 5.27 20.40
CA ALA A 440 -31.62 3.89 20.87
C ALA A 440 -32.57 2.89 20.18
N ARG A 441 -33.79 3.31 19.84
CA ARG A 441 -34.72 2.50 19.04
C ARG A 441 -34.20 2.29 17.62
N ALA A 442 -33.72 3.34 16.95
CA ALA A 442 -33.13 3.27 15.62
C ALA A 442 -31.88 2.37 15.59
N ASP A 443 -30.99 2.47 16.59
CA ASP A 443 -29.78 1.64 16.71
C ASP A 443 -30.13 0.14 16.83
N ARG A 444 -31.16 -0.20 17.62
CA ARG A 444 -31.68 -1.57 17.74
C ARG A 444 -32.27 -2.10 16.43
N GLN A 445 -33.03 -1.28 15.70
CA GLN A 445 -33.62 -1.67 14.41
C GLN A 445 -32.53 -1.92 13.36
N ARG A 446 -31.50 -1.09 13.35
CA ARG A 446 -30.32 -1.26 12.47
C ARG A 446 -29.54 -2.54 12.78
N SER A 447 -29.36 -2.83 14.07
CA SER A 447 -28.71 -4.06 14.53
C SER A 447 -29.52 -5.34 14.22
N ALA A 448 -30.84 -5.26 14.25
CA ALA A 448 -31.74 -6.37 13.89
C ALA A 448 -31.73 -6.68 12.39
N GLY A 449 -31.79 -5.65 11.52
CA GLY A 449 -31.74 -5.82 10.07
C GLY A 449 -30.40 -6.35 9.54
N THR A 450 -29.31 -6.20 10.31
CA THR A 450 -28.00 -6.77 9.97
C THR A 450 -27.91 -8.27 10.30
N ARG A 451 -28.72 -8.76 11.26
CA ARG A 451 -28.81 -10.19 11.62
C ARG A 451 -29.67 -11.00 10.66
N GLU A 452 -30.67 -10.40 10.00
CA GLU A 452 -31.58 -11.07 9.06
C GLU A 452 -31.00 -11.32 7.66
N ARG A 453 -29.80 -10.83 7.34
CA ARG A 453 -29.11 -11.11 6.05
C ARG A 453 -28.18 -12.33 6.08
N ILE A 454 -28.13 -13.07 7.19
CA ILE A 454 -27.42 -14.35 7.26
C ILE A 454 -28.47 -15.46 7.04
N PRO A 455 -28.40 -16.26 5.97
CA PRO A 455 -29.29 -17.40 5.81
C PRO A 455 -29.10 -18.37 7.00
N PRO A 456 -30.17 -18.95 7.57
CA PRO A 456 -30.04 -19.95 8.61
C PRO A 456 -29.45 -21.22 7.98
N GLY A 457 -28.13 -21.40 8.11
CA GLY A 457 -27.40 -22.53 7.53
C GLY A 457 -25.87 -22.47 7.62
N ALA A 458 -25.26 -21.33 7.95
CA ALA A 458 -23.81 -21.27 8.12
C ALA A 458 -23.42 -21.61 9.57
N ALA A 459 -23.17 -22.89 9.84
CA ALA A 459 -22.33 -23.30 10.97
C ALA A 459 -20.92 -22.71 10.80
N PRO A 460 -20.13 -22.51 11.88
CA PRO A 460 -18.76 -22.03 11.76
C PRO A 460 -17.94 -23.03 10.93
N LEU A 461 -17.58 -22.65 9.71
CA LEU A 461 -16.66 -23.41 8.88
C LEU A 461 -15.28 -23.32 9.53
N THR A 462 -14.85 -24.42 10.13
CA THR A 462 -13.43 -24.69 10.33
C THR A 462 -12.70 -24.58 8.99
N PRO A 463 -11.52 -23.96 8.94
CA PRO A 463 -10.80 -23.76 7.68
C PRO A 463 -10.34 -25.11 7.12
N GLN A 464 -10.93 -25.51 5.99
CA GLN A 464 -10.36 -26.56 5.14
C GLN A 464 -9.27 -25.94 4.24
N PRO A 465 -8.12 -26.61 4.07
CA PRO A 465 -7.10 -26.19 3.10
C PRO A 465 -7.59 -26.42 1.65
N PRO A 466 -7.05 -25.67 0.67
CA PRO A 466 -7.51 -25.72 -0.71
C PRO A 466 -7.13 -27.05 -1.38
N SER A 467 -8.12 -27.77 -1.90
CA SER A 467 -7.97 -28.96 -2.73
C SER A 467 -8.05 -28.58 -4.21
N GLY A 468 -6.88 -28.44 -4.86
CA GLY A 468 -6.72 -28.52 -6.32
C GLY A 468 -6.41 -29.96 -6.76
N PRO A 469 -6.62 -30.30 -8.06
CA PRO A 469 -6.59 -31.68 -8.52
C PRO A 469 -5.17 -32.25 -8.53
N THR A 470 -4.99 -33.39 -7.87
CA THR A 470 -3.76 -34.18 -7.86
C THR A 470 -3.54 -34.85 -9.22
N GLY A 471 -2.57 -34.35 -9.98
CA GLY A 471 -1.83 -35.17 -10.94
C GLY A 471 -0.79 -36.03 -10.21
N PRO A 472 -0.54 -37.27 -10.61
CA PRO A 472 0.45 -38.13 -9.96
C PRO A 472 1.84 -37.83 -10.53
N ASP A 473 2.60 -36.97 -9.85
CA ASP A 473 4.06 -37.04 -9.68
C ASP A 473 4.60 -35.71 -9.14
N ALA A 474 4.74 -35.60 -7.82
CA ALA A 474 5.63 -34.64 -7.18
C ALA A 474 6.01 -35.19 -5.80
N ALA A 475 7.31 -35.28 -5.55
CA ALA A 475 7.89 -35.69 -4.27
C ALA A 475 7.32 -34.84 -3.12
N ALA A 476 6.98 -35.48 -2.01
CA ALA A 476 6.45 -34.81 -0.82
C ALA A 476 7.45 -33.77 -0.29
N GLU A 477 7.11 -32.47 -0.41
CA GLU A 477 7.81 -31.38 0.25
C GLU A 477 7.70 -31.56 1.77
N VAL A 478 8.83 -31.72 2.44
CA VAL A 478 8.90 -31.77 3.91
C VAL A 478 8.72 -30.35 4.43
N ALA A 479 7.50 -30.00 4.84
CA ALA A 479 7.20 -28.69 5.40
C ALA A 479 7.97 -28.45 6.71
N ILE A 480 8.80 -27.40 6.77
CA ILE A 480 9.48 -26.96 7.99
C ILE A 480 8.45 -26.27 8.90
N PRO A 481 8.22 -26.74 10.16
CA PRO A 481 7.23 -26.14 11.04
C PRO A 481 7.64 -24.72 11.48
N PRO A 482 6.67 -23.79 11.63
CA PRO A 482 6.97 -22.43 12.10
C PRO A 482 7.49 -22.44 13.55
N PRO A 483 8.41 -21.51 13.89
CA PRO A 483 8.97 -21.44 15.24
C PRO A 483 7.93 -20.98 16.27
N ASP A 484 7.81 -21.71 17.39
CA ASP A 484 7.00 -21.32 18.54
C ASP A 484 7.75 -20.31 19.42
N MET A 485 7.41 -19.03 19.25
CA MET A 485 8.05 -17.90 19.94
C MET A 485 7.70 -17.80 21.43
N SER A 486 6.77 -18.61 21.94
CA SER A 486 6.47 -18.67 23.38
C SER A 486 7.57 -19.41 24.18
N LEU A 487 8.37 -20.24 23.49
CA LEU A 487 9.46 -20.98 24.11
C LEU A 487 10.70 -20.08 24.28
N PRO A 488 11.24 -19.91 25.51
CA PRO A 488 12.38 -19.01 25.76
C PRO A 488 13.62 -19.30 24.89
N ALA A 489 13.91 -20.57 24.65
CA ALA A 489 15.04 -20.98 23.80
C ALA A 489 14.83 -20.62 22.32
N VAL A 490 13.59 -20.69 21.82
CA VAL A 490 13.25 -20.30 20.44
C VAL A 490 13.29 -18.78 20.30
N PHE A 491 12.80 -18.04 21.30
CA PHE A 491 12.85 -16.59 21.34
C PHE A 491 14.29 -16.06 21.39
N LEU A 492 15.17 -16.67 22.20
CA LEU A 492 16.59 -16.35 22.23
C LEU A 492 17.26 -16.58 20.87
N ALA A 493 17.00 -17.74 20.24
CA ALA A 493 17.54 -18.05 18.92
C ALA A 493 17.07 -17.05 17.85
N ALA A 494 15.80 -16.61 17.92
CA ALA A 494 15.29 -15.58 17.02
C ALA A 494 16.01 -14.24 17.22
N GLN A 495 16.27 -13.81 18.46
CA GLN A 495 17.04 -12.58 18.74
C GLN A 495 18.47 -12.67 18.19
N PHE A 496 19.12 -13.82 18.34
CA PHE A 496 20.44 -14.05 17.75
C PHE A 496 20.40 -13.97 16.22
N LEU A 497 19.43 -14.62 15.57
CA LEU A 497 19.29 -14.55 14.11
C LEU A 497 18.93 -13.14 13.62
N GLN A 498 18.17 -12.37 14.38
CA GLN A 498 17.91 -10.96 14.09
C GLN A 498 19.22 -10.15 14.10
N LEU A 499 20.07 -10.33 15.11
CA LEU A 499 21.40 -9.69 15.14
C LEU A 499 22.27 -10.13 13.95
N LEU A 500 22.26 -11.42 13.64
CA LEU A 500 23.04 -11.99 12.54
C LEU A 500 22.60 -11.45 11.17
N LEU A 501 21.30 -11.23 10.96
CA LEU A 501 20.78 -10.69 9.71
C LEU A 501 20.93 -9.16 9.62
N GLN A 502 20.70 -8.46 10.73
CA GLN A 502 20.58 -7.00 10.74
C GLN A 502 21.89 -6.27 11.04
N TYR A 503 22.79 -6.90 11.80
CA TYR A 503 24.01 -6.32 12.32
C TYR A 503 25.16 -7.35 12.41
N PRO A 504 25.47 -8.09 11.31
CA PRO A 504 26.47 -9.16 11.35
C PRO A 504 27.85 -8.68 11.83
N ARG A 505 28.22 -7.42 11.54
CA ARG A 505 29.49 -6.80 11.94
C ARG A 505 29.71 -6.64 13.45
N LEU A 506 28.63 -6.68 14.24
CA LEU A 506 28.72 -6.58 15.70
C LEU A 506 28.99 -7.93 16.35
N LEU A 507 28.82 -9.02 15.60
CA LEU A 507 28.98 -10.36 16.10
C LEU A 507 30.45 -10.82 15.97
N PRO A 508 31.10 -11.22 17.07
CA PRO A 508 32.45 -11.76 17.01
C PRO A 508 32.46 -13.10 16.25
N ALA A 509 33.10 -13.13 15.07
CA ALA A 509 33.05 -14.28 14.16
C ALA A 509 33.61 -15.58 14.77
N ASP A 510 34.64 -15.48 15.60
CA ASP A 510 35.26 -16.61 16.30
C ASP A 510 34.37 -17.18 17.42
N GLU A 511 33.54 -16.35 18.03
CA GLU A 511 32.56 -16.71 19.05
C GLU A 511 31.30 -17.33 18.40
N VAL A 512 30.83 -16.75 17.29
CA VAL A 512 29.71 -17.31 16.51
C VAL A 512 30.04 -18.68 15.93
N ALA A 513 31.27 -18.89 15.46
CA ALA A 513 31.73 -20.18 14.94
C ALA A 513 31.70 -21.31 15.99
N ARG A 514 31.62 -20.98 17.29
CA ARG A 514 31.51 -21.93 18.40
C ARG A 514 30.07 -22.19 18.84
N ILE A 515 29.08 -21.54 18.22
CA ILE A 515 27.66 -21.84 18.47
C ILE A 515 27.31 -23.12 17.72
N GLU A 516 26.84 -24.12 18.45
CA GLU A 516 26.43 -25.39 17.85
C GLU A 516 25.02 -25.30 17.26
N GLU A 517 24.77 -26.01 16.15
CA GLU A 517 23.44 -26.13 15.52
C GLU A 517 22.38 -26.68 16.49
N SER A 518 22.81 -27.52 17.45
CA SER A 518 22.01 -28.05 18.54
C SER A 518 21.41 -26.96 19.44
N SER A 519 21.98 -25.74 19.44
CA SER A 519 21.45 -24.57 20.18
C SER A 519 20.09 -24.13 19.65
N PHE A 520 19.77 -24.42 18.39
CA PHE A 520 18.53 -24.02 17.74
C PHE A 520 17.46 -25.10 17.91
N ALA A 521 16.48 -24.80 18.78
CA ALA A 521 15.37 -25.72 19.09
C ALA A 521 14.39 -25.86 17.91
N ALA A 522 14.12 -24.76 17.22
CA ALA A 522 13.23 -24.74 16.06
C ALA A 522 13.99 -25.15 14.80
N PRO A 523 13.50 -26.15 14.01
CA PRO A 523 14.14 -26.56 12.76
C PRO A 523 14.35 -25.40 11.79
N ALA A 524 13.37 -24.50 11.66
CA ALA A 524 13.46 -23.33 10.80
C ALA A 524 14.64 -22.40 11.16
N HIS A 525 14.87 -22.14 12.44
CA HIS A 525 16.01 -21.33 12.88
C HIS A 525 17.35 -22.04 12.66
N ARG A 526 17.39 -23.37 12.84
CA ARG A 526 18.60 -24.16 12.63
C ARG A 526 19.05 -24.09 11.17
N VAL A 527 18.13 -24.30 10.23
CA VAL A 527 18.42 -24.24 8.78
C VAL A 527 18.98 -22.86 8.36
N ILE A 528 18.46 -21.77 8.93
CA ILE A 528 18.98 -20.42 8.68
C ILE A 528 20.41 -20.30 9.21
N PHE A 529 20.67 -20.78 10.42
CA PHE A 529 22.01 -20.73 11.02
C PHE A 529 23.03 -21.60 10.27
N GLU A 530 22.64 -22.80 9.84
CA GLU A 530 23.47 -23.68 9.01
C GLU A 530 23.86 -22.97 7.70
N SER A 531 22.89 -22.31 7.06
CA SER A 531 23.14 -21.54 5.83
C SER A 531 24.11 -20.39 6.07
N ALA A 532 23.98 -19.69 7.20
CA ALA A 532 24.92 -18.64 7.60
C ALA A 532 26.32 -19.15 7.91
N SER A 533 26.42 -20.33 8.52
CA SER A 533 27.69 -20.97 8.84
C SER A 533 28.44 -21.39 7.57
N ARG A 534 27.72 -21.89 6.55
CA ARG A 534 28.28 -22.20 5.23
C ARG A 534 28.70 -20.95 4.45
N ALA A 535 27.93 -19.87 4.54
CA ALA A 535 28.28 -18.59 3.92
C ALA A 535 29.49 -17.93 4.59
N GLY A 536 29.70 -18.19 5.89
CA GLY A 536 30.83 -17.69 6.68
C GLY A 536 30.66 -16.22 7.09
N LEU A 537 30.55 -15.95 8.39
CA LEU A 537 30.27 -14.60 8.91
C LEU A 537 31.32 -13.54 8.53
N ALA A 538 32.57 -13.95 8.32
CA ALA A 538 33.64 -13.05 7.84
C ALA A 538 33.36 -12.45 6.45
N THR A 539 32.46 -13.04 5.66
CA THR A 539 32.01 -12.47 4.38
C THR A 539 31.03 -11.32 4.59
N ALA A 540 30.22 -11.37 5.65
CA ALA A 540 29.24 -10.34 6.00
C ALA A 540 29.89 -8.99 6.37
N GLU A 541 31.15 -8.99 6.81
CA GLU A 541 31.94 -7.76 7.05
C GLU A 541 32.37 -7.06 5.75
N ARG A 542 32.38 -7.77 4.62
CA ARG A 542 32.93 -7.29 3.34
C ARG A 542 31.85 -6.82 2.36
N GLU A 543 30.58 -6.92 2.74
CA GLU A 543 29.45 -6.63 1.87
C GLU A 543 28.36 -5.81 2.57
N SER A 544 27.38 -5.35 1.80
CA SER A 544 26.21 -4.67 2.34
C SER A 544 25.32 -5.65 3.11
N ALA A 545 24.59 -5.17 4.13
CA ALA A 545 23.66 -6.04 4.87
C ALA A 545 22.54 -6.59 3.96
N ALA A 546 22.16 -5.87 2.90
CA ALA A 546 21.24 -6.35 1.88
C ALA A 546 21.81 -7.55 1.11
N ALA A 547 23.06 -7.45 0.61
CA ALA A 547 23.73 -8.55 -0.09
C ALA A 547 23.91 -9.78 0.83
N TRP A 548 24.21 -9.55 2.11
CA TRP A 548 24.28 -10.61 3.12
C TRP A 548 22.95 -11.35 3.28
N VAL A 549 21.83 -10.62 3.47
CA VAL A 549 20.51 -11.22 3.62
C VAL A 549 20.08 -11.98 2.36
N ASP A 550 20.34 -11.41 1.18
CA ASP A 550 20.09 -12.08 -0.10
C ASP A 550 20.84 -13.39 -0.24
N ARG A 551 22.14 -13.40 0.08
CA ARG A 551 22.97 -14.61 0.06
C ARG A 551 22.43 -15.67 1.01
N LEU A 552 22.04 -15.27 2.23
CA LEU A 552 21.47 -16.19 3.21
C LEU A 552 20.13 -16.76 2.75
N ALA A 553 19.24 -15.93 2.21
CA ALA A 553 17.96 -16.38 1.66
C ALA A 553 18.16 -17.33 0.47
N ALA A 554 19.10 -17.05 -0.42
CA ALA A 554 19.43 -17.91 -1.55
C ALA A 554 19.99 -19.29 -1.12
N GLY A 555 20.81 -19.31 -0.06
CA GLY A 555 21.36 -20.53 0.54
C GLY A 555 20.36 -21.36 1.36
N CYS A 556 19.22 -20.75 1.75
CA CYS A 556 18.15 -21.43 2.48
C CYS A 556 17.18 -22.18 1.55
N PRO A 557 16.57 -23.29 2.02
CA PRO A 557 15.41 -23.90 1.37
C PRO A 557 14.27 -22.89 1.17
N PRO A 558 13.46 -23.03 0.09
CA PRO A 558 12.36 -22.11 -0.22
C PRO A 558 11.44 -21.81 0.97
N GLU A 559 11.18 -22.83 1.79
CA GLU A 559 10.29 -22.79 2.96
C GLU A 559 10.83 -21.89 4.08
N ALA A 560 12.15 -21.68 4.15
CA ALA A 560 12.79 -20.86 5.17
C ALA A 560 13.04 -19.40 4.72
N ARG A 561 12.95 -19.10 3.42
CA ARG A 561 13.28 -17.78 2.87
C ARG A 561 12.42 -16.66 3.45
N GLN A 562 11.12 -16.92 3.63
CA GLN A 562 10.21 -15.92 4.18
C GLN A 562 10.58 -15.59 5.63
N LEU A 563 11.00 -16.57 6.42
CA LEU A 563 11.43 -16.36 7.79
C LEU A 563 12.73 -15.53 7.87
N VAL A 564 13.66 -15.71 6.93
CA VAL A 564 14.85 -14.86 6.79
C VAL A 564 14.43 -13.39 6.60
N VAL A 565 13.52 -13.12 5.67
CA VAL A 565 12.99 -11.78 5.43
C VAL A 565 12.29 -11.22 6.68
N THR A 566 11.41 -12.01 7.32
CA THR A 566 10.73 -11.60 8.56
C THR A 566 11.71 -11.21 9.65
N LEU A 567 12.75 -12.04 9.91
CA LEU A 567 13.75 -11.78 10.95
C LEU A 567 14.69 -10.61 10.59
N SER A 568 14.94 -10.37 9.30
CA SER A 568 15.78 -9.25 8.83
C SER A 568 15.18 -7.87 9.10
N VAL A 569 13.87 -7.80 9.35
CA VAL A 569 13.19 -6.53 9.68
C VAL A 569 12.48 -6.53 11.03
N ALA A 570 12.53 -7.66 11.76
CA ALA A 570 11.93 -7.77 13.08
C ALA A 570 12.61 -6.84 14.11
N GLU A 571 11.82 -6.36 15.06
CA GLU A 571 12.30 -5.41 16.07
C GLU A 571 13.24 -6.08 17.08
N ILE A 572 14.47 -5.57 17.16
CA ILE A 572 15.43 -5.94 18.21
C ILE A 572 15.19 -5.05 19.43
N HIS A 573 14.73 -5.68 20.51
CA HIS A 573 14.36 -5.04 21.78
C HIS A 573 15.59 -4.83 22.67
N ALA A 574 16.56 -4.06 22.17
CA ALA A 574 17.80 -3.73 22.87
C ALA A 574 17.92 -2.23 23.10
N ARG A 575 18.67 -1.83 24.15
CA ARG A 575 19.18 -0.45 24.22
C ARG A 575 20.07 -0.19 23.01
N ARG A 576 19.96 1.01 22.45
CA ARG A 576 20.69 1.41 21.26
C ARG A 576 21.68 2.50 21.58
N ASP A 577 22.83 2.46 20.92
CA ASP A 577 23.77 3.55 20.93
C ASP A 577 23.16 4.78 20.21
N PRO A 578 23.12 5.97 20.83
CA PRO A 578 22.49 7.15 20.24
C PRO A 578 23.16 7.68 18.97
N GLY A 579 24.45 7.39 18.75
CA GLY A 579 25.21 7.89 17.60
C GLY A 579 25.08 6.99 16.37
N SER A 580 25.20 5.68 16.57
CA SER A 580 25.19 4.66 15.51
C SER A 580 23.82 4.04 15.27
N GLY A 581 22.94 4.04 16.27
CA GLY A 581 21.64 3.35 16.22
C GLY A 581 21.71 1.83 16.41
N GLU A 582 22.92 1.32 16.61
CA GLU A 582 23.21 -0.10 16.77
C GLU A 582 22.78 -0.59 18.15
N PRO A 583 22.42 -1.89 18.30
CA PRO A 583 22.28 -2.51 19.60
C PRO A 583 23.57 -2.34 20.43
N ASP A 584 23.42 -2.08 21.74
CA ASP A 584 24.56 -2.04 22.68
C ASP A 584 25.37 -3.34 22.61
N GLN A 585 26.70 -3.23 22.53
CA GLN A 585 27.60 -4.38 22.50
C GLN A 585 27.36 -5.34 23.67
N ARG A 586 26.99 -4.84 24.85
CA ARG A 586 26.65 -5.69 26.01
C ARG A 586 25.49 -6.63 25.72
N TYR A 587 24.46 -6.14 25.01
CA TYR A 587 23.33 -6.96 24.61
C TYR A 587 23.76 -8.01 23.57
N VAL A 588 24.59 -7.62 22.59
CA VAL A 588 25.12 -8.55 21.58
C VAL A 588 25.92 -9.68 22.25
N ASP A 589 26.85 -9.31 23.13
CA ASP A 589 27.70 -10.23 23.88
C ASP A 589 26.86 -11.18 24.76
N GLU A 590 25.81 -10.67 25.42
CA GLU A 590 24.90 -11.47 26.22
C GLU A 590 24.14 -12.50 25.35
N ILE A 591 23.60 -12.10 24.20
CA ILE A 591 22.87 -13.02 23.31
C ILE A 591 23.80 -14.13 22.79
N VAL A 592 25.02 -13.79 22.37
CA VAL A 592 26.04 -14.77 21.93
C VAL A 592 26.38 -15.74 23.07
N PHE A 593 26.67 -15.21 24.27
CA PHE A 593 26.94 -16.02 25.45
C PHE A 593 25.81 -16.99 25.75
N ARG A 594 24.55 -16.52 25.76
CA ARG A 594 23.37 -17.33 26.07
C ARG A 594 23.13 -18.42 25.03
N MET A 595 23.38 -18.16 23.75
CA MET A 595 23.32 -19.17 22.69
C MET A 595 24.38 -20.25 22.88
N ARG A 596 25.63 -19.86 23.16
CA ARG A 596 26.72 -20.82 23.45
C ARG A 596 26.45 -21.63 24.70
N GLU A 597 25.97 -20.99 25.77
CA GLU A 597 25.60 -21.66 27.01
C GLU A 597 24.50 -22.70 26.76
N LEU A 598 23.48 -22.37 25.97
CA LEU A 598 22.40 -23.28 25.63
C LEU A 598 22.89 -24.51 24.85
N GLY A 599 23.74 -24.30 23.83
CA GLY A 599 24.35 -25.38 23.06
C GLY A 599 25.18 -26.33 23.93
N LEU A 600 26.07 -25.77 24.76
CA LEU A 600 26.92 -26.57 25.66
C LEU A 600 26.10 -27.37 26.68
N ARG A 601 25.03 -26.79 27.24
CA ARG A 601 24.13 -27.51 28.16
C ARG A 601 23.48 -28.70 27.46
N ARG A 602 22.97 -28.52 26.24
CA ARG A 602 22.39 -29.62 25.45
C ARG A 602 23.41 -30.69 25.12
N ALA A 603 24.61 -30.31 24.68
CA ALA A 603 25.68 -31.25 24.39
C ALA A 603 26.10 -32.06 25.63
N ILE A 604 26.12 -31.43 26.82
CA ILE A 604 26.36 -32.11 28.10
C ILE A 604 25.23 -33.11 28.41
N ASP A 605 23.97 -32.72 28.22
CA ASP A 605 22.83 -33.60 28.45
C ASP A 605 22.86 -34.81 27.50
N ASP A 606 23.11 -34.58 26.20
CA ASP A 606 23.23 -35.63 25.18
C ASP A 606 24.40 -36.58 25.46
N ALA A 607 25.57 -36.05 25.80
CA ALA A 607 26.74 -36.86 26.20
C ALA A 607 26.47 -37.67 27.47
N THR A 608 25.73 -37.10 28.44
CA THR A 608 25.32 -37.80 29.66
C THR A 608 24.37 -38.96 29.34
N VAL A 609 23.40 -38.75 28.45
CA VAL A 609 22.48 -39.81 28.00
C VAL A 609 23.21 -40.89 27.20
N ALA A 610 24.13 -40.50 26.30
CA ALA A 610 24.94 -41.43 25.52
C ALA A 610 25.84 -42.30 26.41
N LEU A 611 26.51 -41.69 27.40
CA LEU A 611 27.33 -42.38 28.38
C LEU A 611 26.52 -43.45 29.14
N ARG A 612 25.33 -43.08 29.66
CA ARG A 612 24.44 -44.03 30.36
C ARG A 612 23.98 -45.20 29.50
N ARG A 613 23.80 -44.99 28.18
CA ARG A 613 23.42 -46.06 27.24
C ARG A 613 24.57 -47.02 26.96
N GLN A 614 25.80 -46.51 26.90
CA GLN A 614 27.00 -47.28 26.53
C GLN A 614 27.70 -47.93 27.73
N GLU A 615 27.50 -47.43 28.96
CA GLU A 615 28.11 -47.95 30.19
C GLU A 615 27.94 -49.47 30.39
N SER A 616 26.87 -50.07 29.87
CA SER A 616 26.59 -51.51 29.98
C SER A 616 26.93 -52.34 28.74
N THR A 617 27.21 -51.72 27.60
CA THR A 617 27.31 -52.39 26.29
C THR A 617 28.64 -52.18 25.55
N ASP A 618 29.35 -51.07 25.82
CA ASP A 618 30.63 -50.74 25.19
C ASP A 618 31.53 -49.92 26.15
N PRO A 619 32.46 -50.56 26.88
CA PRO A 619 33.34 -49.88 27.83
C PRO A 619 34.31 -48.88 27.19
N GLU A 620 34.72 -49.08 25.93
CA GLU A 620 35.62 -48.15 25.23
C GLU A 620 34.86 -46.92 24.75
N GLY A 621 33.67 -47.12 24.16
CA GLY A 621 32.74 -46.03 23.81
C GLY A 621 32.34 -45.19 25.03
N ALA A 622 32.04 -45.82 26.16
CA ALA A 622 31.72 -45.13 27.41
C ALA A 622 32.88 -44.26 27.91
N ARG A 623 34.13 -44.72 27.81
CA ARG A 623 35.30 -43.89 28.17
C ARG A 623 35.44 -42.67 27.26
N ALA A 624 35.22 -42.83 25.95
CA ALA A 624 35.26 -41.71 25.01
C ALA A 624 34.16 -40.67 25.31
N GLN A 625 32.94 -41.12 25.60
CA GLN A 625 31.84 -40.23 26.00
C GLN A 625 32.11 -39.50 27.33
N ALA A 626 32.73 -40.17 28.31
CA ALA A 626 33.09 -39.56 29.59
C ALA A 626 34.15 -38.45 29.45
N ILE A 627 35.14 -38.64 28.57
CA ILE A 627 36.15 -37.62 28.24
C ILE A 627 35.47 -36.41 27.59
N GLU A 628 34.60 -36.65 26.61
CA GLU A 628 33.87 -35.59 25.91
C GLU A 628 32.95 -34.82 26.87
N LEU A 629 32.19 -35.51 27.72
CA LEU A 629 31.36 -34.89 28.77
C LEU A 629 32.18 -33.96 29.67
N THR A 630 33.34 -34.44 30.16
CA THR A 630 34.23 -33.66 31.03
C THR A 630 34.76 -32.42 30.28
N ARG A 631 35.15 -32.58 29.01
CA ARG A 631 35.61 -31.47 28.17
C ARG A 631 34.54 -30.39 28.01
N ARG A 632 33.28 -30.78 27.75
CA ARG A 632 32.14 -29.86 27.61
C ARG A 632 31.80 -29.15 28.90
N GLN A 633 31.86 -29.84 30.04
CA GLN A 633 31.66 -29.23 31.36
C GLN A 633 32.74 -28.18 31.68
N GLN A 634 34.00 -28.46 31.38
CA GLN A 634 35.09 -27.49 31.54
C GLN A 634 34.93 -26.28 30.60
N GLU A 635 34.47 -26.51 29.37
CA GLU A 635 34.19 -25.44 28.41
C GLU A 635 33.06 -24.52 28.90
N LEU A 636 31.97 -25.08 29.43
CA LEU A 636 30.87 -24.31 30.02
C LEU A 636 31.31 -23.50 31.25
N ALA A 637 32.16 -24.08 32.11
CA ALA A 637 32.70 -23.36 33.27
C ALA A 637 33.54 -22.15 32.84
N ARG A 638 34.47 -22.34 31.89
CA ARG A 638 35.29 -21.25 31.33
C ARG A 638 34.45 -20.18 30.65
N LEU A 639 33.38 -20.59 29.95
CA LEU A 639 32.45 -19.66 29.31
C LEU A 639 31.77 -18.78 30.37
N ARG A 640 31.30 -19.35 31.47
CA ARG A 640 30.66 -18.58 32.55
C ARG A 640 31.62 -17.64 33.26
N GLU A 641 32.85 -18.08 33.55
CA GLU A 641 33.88 -17.22 34.18
C GLU A 641 34.25 -16.00 33.33
N ARG A 642 34.18 -16.11 32.00
CA ARG A 642 34.47 -14.99 31.10
C ARG A 642 33.37 -13.91 31.11
N TYR A 643 32.13 -14.29 31.43
CA TYR A 643 30.94 -13.42 31.35
C TYR A 643 30.33 -13.11 32.73
N SER A 644 30.94 -13.59 33.82
CA SER A 644 30.67 -13.19 35.21
C SER A 644 31.45 -11.93 35.57
#